data_AF-M1IT75-F1
#
_entry.id   AF-M1IT75-F1
#
_cell.length_a   1.000
_cell.length_b   1.000
_cell.length_c   1.000
_cell.angle_alpha   90.00
_cell.angle_beta   90.00
_cell.angle_gamma   90.00
#
_symmetry.space_group_name_H-M   'P 1'
#
loop_
_entity.id
_entity.type
_entity.pdbx_description
1 polymer ?
#
loop_
_entity_poly.entity_id
_entity_poly.type
_entity_poly.pdbx_seq_one_letter_code
_entity_poly.pdbx_strand_id
1 'polypeptide(L)'
;MFIQELYSASQGKPFYDTINLLFRGIPYGLAIHPYLILYILVPLYKAFPSWLTLSLVESLVLTLASLYLYKIAREVLPQSKLLPVISSMIFLFNPLTVASFLSGFQVLSFIPLFYLASYYYYLTKRWKLFIISTALLLLTSEASYPIVLTYMVLLIIKNKNNNKLLSKSFFRRNILFLSVIVATIVIALTLPTFLQTKYTGTSHSILQDIEQYYSLNYVNYDILNKLEYWLLVFGSFGALSLFSPLELLPALPYILLTVMSFYPNYYTPGYYYFFLVLPMLAVALVYTLKKIHDIKRVVRVALVFVLLIGVFFNPYIYTTFQSYNSPKIVSPGYPPSFNTTLASVNQMYINELTSLIPPNSSIVATTDLLPFVSNSMNAYVLPPYSNVNLNILKNLNVLKRLAPTPNYLLIDGSFLTPSFNSIEGNYGIYAETNGISLYKLNYSGEVKLFAPLIQFIPAYDFYIWSYVPPTQVNVVNDNQFGKVYMYVKNGYKSDGATLWFGPYIHLPQGTYLAEFYLKFDNVTTNGSLLRIDININPYGSPIYKIINSSDIVQGKWMKFDLLFTIPYNELLSSVEFRGFSISNQSNIYFAGVKLIQISPYVNYIYPACDFATINGIKQTQGNFILGGCDIVLNSSTAIWYGPYITLPEGNFTAYYIFSMDLNKRNFTPNTTILTLDISYDIGKYILNTLNINDSELIRYNVNGVYLVPLTFSLNQTTSYVEFRGFNFNAEGEVYFYGAIIVPDYDNYTPSFLINYLNSLQ
;
A
#
# COMPACT_ATOMS: atom_id res chain seq x y z
N MET A 1 -3.60 -14.73 4.65
CA MET A 1 -3.22 -16.04 5.26
C MET A 1 -4.47 -16.81 5.69
N PHE A 2 -5.13 -16.47 6.80
CA PHE A 2 -6.27 -17.24 7.35
C PHE A 2 -7.42 -17.52 6.38
N ILE A 3 -7.71 -16.61 5.44
CA ILE A 3 -8.70 -16.80 4.36
C ILE A 3 -8.35 -18.06 3.53
N GLN A 4 -7.10 -18.17 3.09
CA GLN A 4 -6.64 -19.31 2.29
C GLN A 4 -6.55 -20.59 3.12
N GLU A 5 -6.13 -20.49 4.38
CA GLU A 5 -6.07 -21.63 5.31
C GLU A 5 -7.47 -22.23 5.57
N LEU A 6 -8.47 -21.39 5.85
CA LEU A 6 -9.85 -21.85 6.08
C LEU A 6 -10.53 -22.32 4.80
N TYR A 7 -10.31 -21.63 3.69
CA TYR A 7 -10.80 -22.07 2.39
C TYR A 7 -10.24 -23.45 2.05
N SER A 8 -8.92 -23.64 2.12
CA SER A 8 -8.29 -24.93 1.82
C SER A 8 -8.73 -26.04 2.78
N ALA A 9 -8.89 -25.75 4.08
CA ALA A 9 -9.41 -26.70 5.06
C ALA A 9 -10.83 -27.15 4.70
N SER A 10 -11.67 -26.23 4.21
CA SER A 10 -13.03 -26.55 3.73
C SER A 10 -13.06 -27.46 2.49
N GLN A 11 -11.95 -27.50 1.75
CA GLN A 11 -11.71 -28.35 0.56
C GLN A 11 -10.91 -29.63 0.89
N GLY A 12 -10.65 -29.92 2.17
CA GLY A 12 -9.95 -31.13 2.61
C GLY A 12 -8.42 -31.02 2.68
N LYS A 13 -7.82 -29.83 2.46
CA LYS A 13 -6.40 -29.57 2.71
C LYS A 13 -6.22 -28.83 4.04
N PRO A 14 -5.64 -29.44 5.08
CA PRO A 14 -5.67 -28.88 6.43
C PRO A 14 -4.83 -27.60 6.58
N PHE A 15 -5.46 -26.43 6.46
CA PHE A 15 -4.88 -25.09 6.61
C PHE A 15 -3.66 -24.85 5.71
N TYR A 16 -3.85 -25.13 4.43
CA TYR A 16 -2.87 -24.81 3.40
C TYR A 16 -2.85 -23.31 3.10
N ASP A 17 -1.65 -22.75 2.97
CA ASP A 17 -1.46 -21.37 2.52
C ASP A 17 -0.10 -21.13 1.87
N THR A 18 -0.05 -20.13 0.99
CA THR A 18 1.16 -19.78 0.23
C THR A 18 2.05 -18.77 0.94
N ILE A 19 1.55 -18.08 1.98
CA ILE A 19 2.34 -17.12 2.77
C ILE A 19 3.38 -17.88 3.60
N ASN A 20 2.97 -18.87 4.37
CA ASN A 20 3.86 -19.72 5.15
C ASN A 20 4.82 -20.50 4.25
N LEU A 21 4.38 -20.90 3.06
CA LEU A 21 5.27 -21.50 2.07
C LEU A 21 6.39 -20.56 1.65
N LEU A 22 6.07 -19.30 1.41
CA LEU A 22 7.02 -18.29 1.00
C LEU A 22 7.97 -17.88 2.14
N PHE A 23 7.45 -17.60 3.34
CA PHE A 23 8.25 -17.07 4.45
C PHE A 23 8.94 -18.15 5.28
N ARG A 24 8.36 -19.36 5.34
CA ARG A 24 8.83 -20.48 6.19
C ARG A 24 9.22 -21.72 5.40
N GLY A 25 8.92 -21.79 4.10
CA GLY A 25 9.18 -22.97 3.27
C GLY A 25 8.17 -24.09 3.45
N ILE A 26 7.06 -23.86 4.15
CA ILE A 26 6.08 -24.90 4.53
C ILE A 26 4.65 -24.43 4.22
N PRO A 27 3.88 -25.17 3.40
CA PRO A 27 2.59 -24.69 2.90
C PRO A 27 1.41 -25.01 3.83
N TYR A 28 1.65 -25.11 5.14
CA TYR A 28 0.61 -25.44 6.12
C TYR A 28 0.84 -24.69 7.41
N GLY A 29 -0.09 -23.82 7.80
CA GLY A 29 0.09 -23.05 9.03
C GLY A 29 0.01 -23.91 10.30
N LEU A 30 -0.65 -25.08 10.28
CA LEU A 30 -0.57 -26.07 11.38
C LEU A 30 0.84 -26.65 11.60
N ALA A 31 1.73 -26.55 10.60
CA ALA A 31 3.13 -26.94 10.75
C ALA A 31 3.93 -25.88 11.52
N ILE A 32 3.34 -24.71 11.78
CA ILE A 32 3.97 -23.58 12.47
C ILE A 32 3.27 -23.33 13.81
N HIS A 33 1.95 -23.14 13.77
CA HIS A 33 1.12 -22.81 14.92
C HIS A 33 0.06 -23.90 15.17
N PRO A 34 -0.01 -24.50 16.37
CA PRO A 34 -1.01 -25.50 16.73
C PRO A 34 -2.39 -24.88 17.06
N TYR A 35 -2.91 -24.00 16.20
CA TYR A 35 -4.15 -23.24 16.39
C TYR A 35 -5.44 -24.04 16.06
N LEU A 36 -5.56 -25.25 16.61
CA LEU A 36 -6.64 -26.20 16.30
C LEU A 36 -8.06 -25.64 16.48
N ILE A 37 -8.24 -24.53 17.22
CA ILE A 37 -9.49 -23.79 17.33
C ILE A 37 -10.08 -23.40 15.96
N LEU A 38 -9.24 -23.17 14.95
CA LEU A 38 -9.68 -22.77 13.61
C LEU A 38 -10.58 -23.82 12.94
N TYR A 39 -10.50 -25.10 13.34
CA TYR A 39 -11.40 -26.13 12.80
C TYR A 39 -12.87 -25.84 13.10
N ILE A 40 -13.18 -25.14 14.20
CA ILE A 40 -14.55 -24.71 14.52
C ILE A 40 -15.07 -23.70 13.49
N LEU A 41 -14.17 -22.92 12.89
CA LEU A 41 -14.52 -21.90 11.92
C LEU A 41 -14.66 -22.45 10.50
N VAL A 42 -14.12 -23.63 10.19
CA VAL A 42 -14.15 -24.20 8.83
C VAL A 42 -15.57 -24.33 8.27
N PRO A 43 -16.58 -24.88 8.99
CA PRO A 43 -17.95 -24.96 8.47
C PRO A 43 -18.58 -23.58 8.25
N LEU A 44 -18.33 -22.63 9.14
CA LEU A 44 -18.85 -21.27 9.04
C LEU A 44 -18.24 -20.53 7.84
N TYR A 45 -16.92 -20.65 7.67
CA TYR A 45 -16.19 -20.05 6.56
C TYR A 45 -16.58 -20.69 5.23
N LYS A 46 -16.84 -22.01 5.19
CA LYS A 46 -17.35 -22.69 4.00
C LYS A 46 -18.71 -22.14 3.54
N ALA A 47 -19.58 -21.80 4.48
CA ALA A 47 -20.87 -21.19 4.18
C ALA A 47 -20.75 -19.72 3.72
N PHE A 48 -19.78 -18.98 4.28
CA PHE A 48 -19.56 -17.57 4.01
C PHE A 48 -18.05 -17.25 3.83
N PRO A 49 -17.45 -17.56 2.67
CA PRO A 49 -16.01 -17.43 2.46
C PRO A 49 -15.62 -15.97 2.19
N SER A 50 -15.46 -15.18 3.25
CA SER A 50 -15.14 -13.76 3.15
C SER A 50 -14.28 -13.28 4.33
N TRP A 51 -13.45 -12.27 4.09
CA TRP A 51 -12.73 -11.56 5.15
C TRP A 51 -13.70 -10.93 6.17
N LEU A 52 -14.91 -10.54 5.74
CA LEU A 52 -15.97 -10.03 6.61
C LEU A 52 -16.40 -11.08 7.65
N THR A 53 -16.49 -12.35 7.26
CA THR A 53 -16.83 -13.45 8.18
C THR A 53 -15.82 -13.52 9.33
N LEU A 54 -14.54 -13.37 9.03
CA LEU A 54 -13.48 -13.39 10.04
C LEU A 54 -13.55 -12.17 10.96
N SER A 55 -13.74 -10.97 10.41
CA SER A 55 -13.90 -9.75 11.21
C SER A 55 -15.13 -9.81 12.12
N LEU A 56 -16.25 -10.36 11.63
CA LEU A 56 -17.46 -10.58 12.43
C LEU A 56 -17.24 -11.60 13.54
N VAL A 57 -16.53 -12.71 13.27
CA VAL A 57 -16.17 -13.70 14.28
C VAL A 57 -15.33 -13.08 15.38
N GLU A 58 -14.31 -12.30 15.02
CA GLU A 58 -13.44 -11.63 15.99
C GLU A 58 -14.24 -10.65 16.87
N SER A 59 -15.08 -9.81 16.23
CA SER A 59 -15.96 -8.89 16.94
C SER A 59 -16.92 -9.61 17.90
N LEU A 60 -17.51 -10.73 17.46
CA LEU A 60 -18.38 -11.56 18.29
C LEU A 60 -17.63 -12.15 19.49
N VAL A 61 -16.42 -12.67 19.27
CA VAL A 61 -15.59 -13.28 20.32
C VAL A 61 -15.21 -12.26 21.39
N LEU A 62 -14.79 -11.06 20.99
CA LEU A 62 -14.48 -9.97 21.93
C LEU A 62 -15.72 -9.47 22.69
N THR A 63 -16.86 -9.39 22.00
CA THR A 63 -18.14 -9.05 22.63
C THR A 63 -18.52 -10.09 23.69
N LEU A 64 -18.45 -11.38 23.36
CA LEU A 64 -18.71 -12.47 24.30
C LEU A 64 -17.71 -12.46 25.47
N ALA A 65 -16.43 -12.16 25.23
CA ALA A 65 -15.42 -12.01 26.26
C ALA A 65 -15.82 -10.92 27.28
N SER A 66 -16.28 -9.77 26.80
CA SER A 66 -16.76 -8.68 27.67
C SER A 66 -17.99 -9.06 28.51
N LEU A 67 -18.86 -9.92 27.98
CA LEU A 67 -20.01 -10.46 28.72
C LEU A 67 -19.57 -11.41 29.84
N TYR A 68 -18.54 -12.23 29.62
CA TYR A 68 -17.96 -13.03 30.69
C TYR A 68 -17.24 -12.17 31.72
N LEU A 69 -16.57 -11.08 31.32
CA LEU A 69 -16.01 -10.13 32.28
C LEU A 69 -17.11 -9.47 33.14
N TYR A 70 -18.22 -9.08 32.53
CA TYR A 70 -19.39 -8.55 33.26
C TYR A 70 -19.87 -9.56 34.30
N LYS A 71 -20.02 -10.83 33.89
CA LYS A 71 -20.45 -11.91 34.79
C LYS A 71 -19.45 -12.15 35.92
N ILE A 72 -18.14 -12.18 35.65
CA ILE A 72 -17.09 -12.25 36.68
C ILE A 72 -17.24 -11.09 37.65
N ALA A 73 -17.37 -9.86 37.15
CA ALA A 73 -17.50 -8.68 37.98
C ALA A 73 -18.79 -8.71 38.82
N ARG A 74 -19.90 -9.24 38.31
CA ARG A 74 -21.13 -9.44 39.10
C ARG A 74 -20.94 -10.42 40.26
N GLU A 75 -20.19 -11.51 40.06
CA GLU A 75 -19.87 -12.47 41.12
C GLU A 75 -18.88 -11.90 42.15
N VAL A 76 -17.91 -11.10 41.70
CA VAL A 76 -16.84 -10.55 42.56
C VAL A 76 -17.30 -9.30 43.32
N LEU A 77 -18.18 -8.49 42.72
CA LEU A 77 -18.71 -7.22 43.24
C LEU A 77 -20.24 -7.27 43.39
N PRO A 78 -20.81 -8.14 44.25
CA PRO A 78 -22.27 -8.30 44.36
C PRO A 78 -22.97 -7.01 44.81
N GLN A 79 -22.27 -6.13 45.52
CA GLN A 79 -22.77 -4.87 46.06
C GLN A 79 -23.01 -3.79 44.99
N SER A 80 -22.43 -3.91 43.79
CA SER A 80 -22.50 -2.89 42.75
C SER A 80 -23.16 -3.40 41.47
N LYS A 81 -24.13 -2.63 40.95
CA LYS A 81 -24.74 -2.87 39.64
C LYS A 81 -23.96 -2.20 38.50
N LEU A 82 -23.29 -1.08 38.79
CA LEU A 82 -22.63 -0.25 37.77
C LEU A 82 -21.19 -0.69 37.48
N LEU A 83 -20.41 -1.03 38.50
CA LEU A 83 -18.99 -1.40 38.32
C LEU A 83 -18.78 -2.57 37.34
N PRO A 84 -19.62 -3.62 37.34
CA PRO A 84 -19.53 -4.68 36.34
C PRO A 84 -19.70 -4.20 34.90
N VAL A 85 -20.64 -3.28 34.65
CA VAL A 85 -20.84 -2.68 33.32
C VAL A 85 -19.62 -1.86 32.92
N ILE A 86 -19.13 -1.01 33.83
CA ILE A 86 -17.96 -0.17 33.56
C ILE A 86 -16.71 -1.02 33.28
N SER A 87 -16.45 -2.08 34.04
CA SER A 87 -15.31 -2.97 33.79
C SER A 87 -15.35 -3.60 32.39
N SER A 88 -16.54 -4.01 31.92
CA SER A 88 -16.73 -4.51 30.57
C SER A 88 -16.53 -3.43 29.50
N MET A 89 -17.01 -2.22 29.75
CA MET A 89 -16.77 -1.08 28.85
C MET A 89 -15.28 -0.73 28.78
N ILE A 90 -14.57 -0.69 29.92
CA ILE A 90 -13.13 -0.44 29.96
C ILE A 90 -12.38 -1.49 29.14
N PHE A 91 -12.74 -2.77 29.23
CA PHE A 91 -12.12 -3.81 28.43
C PHE A 91 -12.39 -3.65 26.93
N LEU A 92 -13.64 -3.39 26.52
CA LEU A 92 -14.01 -3.24 25.10
C LEU A 92 -13.40 -1.99 24.46
N PHE A 93 -13.50 -0.87 25.14
CA PHE A 93 -13.00 0.43 24.66
C PHE A 93 -11.56 0.70 25.08
N ASN A 94 -10.87 -0.29 25.64
CA ASN A 94 -9.45 -0.17 25.90
C ASN A 94 -8.72 0.07 24.56
N PRO A 95 -7.83 1.06 24.47
CA PRO A 95 -7.16 1.41 23.22
C PRO A 95 -6.35 0.24 22.66
N LEU A 96 -5.85 -0.66 23.51
CA LEU A 96 -5.10 -1.84 23.09
C LEU A 96 -6.02 -2.97 22.60
N THR A 97 -7.21 -3.13 23.18
CA THR A 97 -8.23 -4.04 22.64
C THR A 97 -8.63 -3.61 21.24
N VAL A 98 -8.90 -2.32 21.07
CA VAL A 98 -9.27 -1.73 19.77
C VAL A 98 -8.12 -1.84 18.78
N ALA A 99 -6.88 -1.54 19.19
CA ALA A 99 -5.71 -1.64 18.32
C ALA A 99 -5.48 -3.08 17.83
N SER A 100 -5.59 -4.07 18.72
CA SER A 100 -5.46 -5.48 18.32
C SER A 100 -6.58 -5.92 17.38
N PHE A 101 -7.82 -5.49 17.61
CA PHE A 101 -8.95 -5.75 16.70
C PHE A 101 -8.73 -5.14 15.30
N LEU A 102 -8.18 -3.93 15.24
CA LEU A 102 -7.92 -3.25 13.96
C LEU A 102 -6.74 -3.82 13.16
N SER A 103 -5.91 -4.69 13.77
CA SER A 103 -4.78 -5.33 13.08
C SER A 103 -5.18 -6.47 12.12
N GLY A 104 -6.48 -6.75 12.01
CA GLY A 104 -7.05 -7.83 11.22
C GLY A 104 -7.29 -9.10 12.04
N PHE A 105 -7.95 -10.09 11.43
CA PHE A 105 -8.31 -11.34 12.13
C PHE A 105 -7.08 -12.09 12.63
N GLN A 106 -7.07 -12.36 13.94
CA GLN A 106 -6.01 -13.09 14.60
C GLN A 106 -6.58 -14.15 15.52
N VAL A 107 -6.01 -15.36 15.48
CA VAL A 107 -6.49 -16.47 16.33
C VAL A 107 -6.37 -16.15 17.82
N LEU A 108 -5.40 -15.31 18.20
CA LEU A 108 -5.20 -14.86 19.58
C LEU A 108 -6.42 -14.11 20.16
N SER A 109 -7.32 -13.56 19.32
CA SER A 109 -8.57 -12.94 19.76
C SER A 109 -9.50 -13.88 20.54
N PHE A 110 -9.35 -15.20 20.40
CA PHE A 110 -10.10 -16.20 21.18
C PHE A 110 -9.63 -16.33 22.64
N ILE A 111 -8.41 -15.91 22.97
CA ILE A 111 -7.86 -16.01 24.32
C ILE A 111 -8.70 -15.26 25.35
N PRO A 112 -9.07 -13.97 25.14
CA PRO A 112 -9.98 -13.26 26.04
C PRO A 112 -11.27 -14.01 26.35
N LEU A 113 -11.95 -14.52 25.33
CA LEU A 113 -13.22 -15.24 25.52
C LEU A 113 -13.03 -16.47 26.39
N PHE A 114 -12.12 -17.37 26.01
CA PHE A 114 -12.01 -18.66 26.68
C PHE A 114 -11.33 -18.56 28.05
N TYR A 115 -10.39 -17.64 28.25
CA TYR A 115 -9.84 -17.34 29.57
C TYR A 115 -10.92 -16.81 30.52
N LEU A 116 -11.68 -15.79 30.11
CA LEU A 116 -12.72 -15.19 30.96
C LEU A 116 -13.89 -16.16 31.19
N ALA A 117 -14.30 -16.92 30.18
CA ALA A 117 -15.30 -17.97 30.35
C ALA A 117 -14.85 -19.04 31.35
N SER A 118 -13.60 -19.51 31.22
CA SER A 118 -13.00 -20.43 32.17
C SER A 118 -13.00 -19.85 33.59
N TYR A 119 -12.53 -18.61 33.76
CA TYR A 119 -12.52 -17.93 35.07
C TYR A 119 -13.92 -17.84 35.70
N TYR A 120 -14.92 -17.44 34.92
CA TYR A 120 -16.30 -17.37 35.37
C TYR A 120 -16.87 -18.74 35.80
N TYR A 121 -16.65 -19.78 35.00
CA TYR A 121 -17.15 -21.12 35.31
C TYR A 121 -16.41 -21.77 36.48
N TYR A 122 -15.15 -21.41 36.71
CA TYR A 122 -14.45 -21.74 37.93
C TYR A 122 -15.10 -21.07 39.16
N LEU A 123 -15.33 -19.75 39.11
CA LEU A 123 -15.95 -19.01 40.22
C LEU A 123 -17.33 -19.58 40.59
N THR A 124 -18.13 -19.92 39.59
CA THR A 124 -19.49 -20.47 39.75
C THR A 124 -19.50 -21.99 39.97
N LYS A 125 -18.34 -22.65 40.06
CA LYS A 125 -18.17 -24.09 40.27
C LYS A 125 -18.83 -24.98 39.20
N ARG A 126 -19.00 -24.46 37.98
CA ARG A 126 -19.55 -25.18 36.81
C ARG A 126 -18.43 -25.93 36.08
N TRP A 127 -17.91 -26.98 36.72
CA TRP A 127 -16.68 -27.68 36.32
C TRP A 127 -16.64 -28.18 34.87
N LYS A 128 -17.75 -28.71 34.34
CA LYS A 128 -17.78 -29.19 32.93
C LYS A 128 -17.48 -28.04 31.96
N LEU A 129 -18.12 -26.89 32.15
CA LEU A 129 -17.93 -25.71 31.31
C LEU A 129 -16.55 -25.08 31.53
N PHE A 130 -16.04 -25.09 32.77
CA PHE A 130 -14.65 -24.69 33.05
C PHE A 130 -13.63 -25.53 32.27
N ILE A 131 -13.79 -26.86 32.26
CA ILE A 131 -12.90 -27.78 31.53
C ILE A 131 -13.01 -27.51 30.02
N ILE A 132 -14.23 -27.38 29.48
CA ILE A 132 -14.45 -27.11 28.06
C ILE A 132 -13.82 -25.77 27.66
N SER A 133 -14.07 -24.68 28.41
CA SER A 133 -13.47 -23.37 28.11
C SER A 133 -11.95 -23.39 28.23
N THR A 134 -11.38 -24.12 29.19
CA THR A 134 -9.92 -24.24 29.32
C THR A 134 -9.32 -25.07 28.19
N ALA A 135 -9.99 -26.13 27.75
CA ALA A 135 -9.56 -26.91 26.58
C ALA A 135 -9.60 -26.05 25.30
N LEU A 136 -10.66 -25.27 25.08
CA LEU A 136 -10.75 -24.35 23.95
C LEU A 136 -9.67 -23.26 24.00
N LEU A 137 -9.33 -22.76 25.19
CA LEU A 137 -8.19 -21.86 25.38
C LEU A 137 -6.88 -22.52 24.92
N LEU A 138 -6.62 -23.77 25.32
CA LEU A 138 -5.43 -24.52 24.91
C LEU A 138 -5.36 -24.79 23.39
N LEU A 139 -6.51 -24.98 22.75
CA LEU A 139 -6.58 -25.17 21.29
C LEU A 139 -6.36 -23.87 20.49
N THR A 140 -6.26 -22.71 21.16
CA THR A 140 -6.18 -21.41 20.49
C THR A 140 -4.82 -21.15 19.86
N SER A 141 -3.74 -21.25 20.64
CA SER A 141 -2.36 -21.18 20.14
C SER A 141 -1.39 -21.70 21.19
N GLU A 142 -0.13 -21.87 20.80
CA GLU A 142 0.98 -22.25 21.68
C GLU A 142 1.21 -21.29 22.85
N ALA A 143 0.88 -20.01 22.66
CA ALA A 143 1.00 -18.99 23.70
C ALA A 143 0.01 -19.20 24.86
N SER A 144 -1.05 -20.00 24.67
CA SER A 144 -2.02 -20.33 25.70
C SER A 144 -1.50 -21.33 26.76
N TYR A 145 -0.50 -22.16 26.43
CA TYR A 145 0.02 -23.19 27.34
C TYR A 145 0.61 -22.60 28.62
N PRO A 146 1.58 -21.67 28.55
CA PRO A 146 2.13 -21.10 29.77
C PRO A 146 1.10 -20.24 30.53
N ILE A 147 0.13 -19.63 29.84
CA ILE A 147 -1.00 -18.92 30.47
C ILE A 147 -1.82 -19.90 31.32
N VAL A 148 -2.20 -21.06 30.78
CA VAL A 148 -2.98 -22.06 31.52
C VAL A 148 -2.16 -22.63 32.68
N LEU A 149 -0.87 -22.89 32.50
CA LEU A 149 0.00 -23.37 33.59
C LEU A 149 0.04 -22.38 34.78
N THR A 150 0.31 -21.11 34.51
CA THR A 150 0.34 -20.07 35.54
C THR A 150 -1.05 -19.77 36.11
N TYR A 151 -2.10 -19.90 35.30
CA TYR A 151 -3.48 -19.86 35.76
C TYR A 151 -3.81 -20.99 36.74
N MET A 152 -3.32 -22.21 36.50
CA MET A 152 -3.51 -23.32 37.44
C MET A 152 -2.82 -23.07 38.78
N VAL A 153 -1.61 -22.50 38.77
CA VAL A 153 -0.91 -22.07 39.98
C VAL A 153 -1.76 -21.04 40.76
N LEU A 154 -2.33 -20.05 40.06
CA LEU A 154 -3.24 -19.08 40.66
C LEU A 154 -4.41 -19.77 41.37
N LEU A 155 -5.08 -20.72 40.71
CA LEU A 155 -6.22 -21.44 41.28
C LEU A 155 -5.83 -22.26 42.52
N ILE A 156 -4.64 -22.88 42.52
CA ILE A 156 -4.11 -23.62 43.68
C ILE A 156 -3.90 -22.68 44.87
N ILE A 157 -3.28 -21.52 44.65
CA ILE A 157 -3.04 -20.51 45.71
C ILE A 157 -4.37 -20.02 46.30
N LYS A 158 -5.36 -19.68 45.46
CA LYS A 158 -6.67 -19.20 45.92
C LYS A 158 -7.46 -20.27 46.70
N ASN A 159 -7.30 -21.55 46.37
CA ASN A 159 -7.95 -22.63 47.10
C ASN A 159 -7.28 -22.92 48.46
N LYS A 160 -5.95 -22.86 48.55
CA LYS A 160 -5.21 -23.06 49.81
C LYS A 160 -5.59 -22.03 50.86
N ASN A 161 -5.72 -20.76 50.47
CA ASN A 161 -6.05 -19.66 51.38
C ASN A 161 -7.47 -19.71 51.95
N ASN A 162 -8.39 -20.47 51.33
CA ASN A 162 -9.79 -20.57 51.78
C ASN A 162 -10.04 -21.72 52.77
N ASN A 163 -9.00 -22.36 53.32
CA ASN A 163 -9.05 -23.45 54.32
C ASN A 163 -9.95 -24.66 53.98
N LYS A 164 -10.38 -24.77 52.72
CA LYS A 164 -11.01 -25.99 52.20
C LYS A 164 -9.89 -26.90 51.72
N LEU A 165 -9.48 -27.82 52.59
CA LEU A 165 -8.67 -28.99 52.22
C LEU A 165 -9.12 -29.47 50.83
N LEU A 166 -8.17 -29.54 49.89
CA LEU A 166 -8.36 -30.00 48.52
C LEU A 166 -9.19 -31.29 48.56
N SER A 167 -10.49 -31.22 48.25
CA SER A 167 -11.35 -32.38 48.44
C SER A 167 -10.86 -33.51 47.53
N LYS A 168 -10.98 -34.78 47.93
CA LYS A 168 -10.62 -35.92 47.06
C LYS A 168 -11.36 -35.87 45.70
N SER A 169 -12.53 -35.21 45.63
CA SER A 169 -13.25 -34.92 44.38
C SER A 169 -12.56 -33.84 43.53
N PHE A 170 -11.84 -32.88 44.12
CA PHE A 170 -10.98 -31.97 43.38
C PHE A 170 -9.86 -32.78 42.73
N PHE A 171 -9.05 -33.54 43.48
CA PHE A 171 -7.93 -34.29 42.89
C PHE A 171 -8.33 -35.31 41.82
N ARG A 172 -9.35 -36.15 42.04
CA ARG A 172 -9.77 -37.17 41.06
C ARG A 172 -10.32 -36.57 39.76
N ARG A 173 -10.98 -35.40 39.83
CA ARG A 173 -11.44 -34.64 38.64
C ARG A 173 -10.32 -33.80 38.03
N ASN A 174 -9.35 -33.36 38.82
CA ASN A 174 -8.15 -32.69 38.34
C ASN A 174 -7.21 -33.64 37.62
N ILE A 175 -7.17 -34.94 37.91
CA ILE A 175 -6.36 -35.90 37.14
C ILE A 175 -6.85 -35.98 35.69
N LEU A 176 -8.16 -36.12 35.45
CA LEU A 176 -8.74 -36.14 34.10
C LEU A 176 -8.55 -34.80 33.39
N PHE A 177 -8.65 -33.71 34.14
CA PHE A 177 -8.40 -32.37 33.61
C PHE A 177 -6.92 -32.15 33.25
N LEU A 178 -6.00 -32.54 34.13
CA LEU A 178 -4.55 -32.51 33.91
C LEU A 178 -4.17 -33.42 32.74
N SER A 179 -4.80 -34.59 32.59
CA SER A 179 -4.54 -35.46 31.45
C SER A 179 -5.01 -34.82 30.13
N VAL A 180 -6.14 -34.10 30.12
CA VAL A 180 -6.58 -33.34 28.93
C VAL A 180 -5.61 -32.20 28.62
N ILE A 181 -5.14 -31.47 29.64
CA ILE A 181 -4.15 -30.41 29.48
C ILE A 181 -2.85 -30.98 28.91
N VAL A 182 -2.30 -32.03 29.52
CA VAL A 182 -1.07 -32.70 29.08
C VAL A 182 -1.24 -33.26 27.68
N ALA A 183 -2.34 -33.95 27.37
CA ALA A 183 -2.60 -34.45 26.03
C ALA A 183 -2.67 -33.33 24.99
N THR A 184 -3.33 -32.22 25.30
CA THR A 184 -3.43 -31.07 24.39
C THR A 184 -2.05 -30.43 24.15
N ILE A 185 -1.25 -30.25 25.21
CA ILE A 185 0.11 -29.74 25.10
C ILE A 185 0.98 -30.69 24.27
N VAL A 186 0.90 -32.00 24.50
CA VAL A 186 1.66 -33.00 23.73
C VAL A 186 1.28 -32.95 22.26
N ILE A 187 -0.02 -32.96 21.93
CA ILE A 187 -0.48 -32.85 20.54
C ILE A 187 0.05 -31.55 19.91
N ALA A 188 -0.04 -30.45 20.63
CA ALA A 188 0.37 -29.16 20.13
C ALA A 188 1.88 -29.00 19.91
N LEU A 189 2.72 -29.64 20.71
CA LEU A 189 4.17 -29.62 20.54
C LEU A 189 4.64 -30.61 19.47
N THR A 190 3.92 -31.73 19.31
CA THR A 190 4.31 -32.81 18.38
C THR A 190 3.76 -32.62 16.97
N LEU A 191 2.55 -32.08 16.82
CA LEU A 191 1.90 -31.91 15.51
C LEU A 191 2.66 -30.96 14.56
N PRO A 192 3.09 -29.75 14.98
CA PRO A 192 3.91 -28.89 14.12
C PRO A 192 5.19 -29.59 13.70
N THR A 193 5.93 -30.16 14.67
CA THR A 193 7.18 -30.89 14.44
C THR A 193 7.01 -32.05 13.43
N PHE A 194 5.93 -32.82 13.56
CA PHE A 194 5.60 -33.91 12.65
C PHE A 194 5.31 -33.39 11.24
N LEU A 195 4.49 -32.33 11.11
CA LEU A 195 4.13 -31.76 9.82
C LEU A 195 5.35 -31.13 9.14
N GLN A 196 6.19 -30.39 9.87
CA GLN A 196 7.45 -29.87 9.33
C GLN A 196 8.32 -31.01 8.78
N THR A 197 8.61 -32.02 9.61
CA THR A 197 9.41 -33.18 9.21
C THR A 197 8.87 -33.85 7.94
N LYS A 198 7.54 -34.01 7.86
CA LYS A 198 6.87 -34.61 6.72
C LYS A 198 7.02 -33.81 5.42
N TYR A 199 6.96 -32.48 5.50
CA TYR A 199 6.91 -31.61 4.30
C TYR A 199 8.27 -31.02 3.89
N THR A 200 9.22 -30.86 4.82
CA THR A 200 10.55 -30.30 4.52
C THR A 200 11.68 -31.31 4.67
N GLY A 201 11.44 -32.48 5.28
CA GLY A 201 12.49 -33.43 5.65
C GLY A 201 13.35 -32.97 6.84
N THR A 202 13.05 -31.81 7.42
CA THR A 202 13.75 -31.24 8.58
C THR A 202 12.74 -30.88 9.66
N SER A 203 13.12 -31.02 10.93
CA SER A 203 12.34 -30.48 12.04
C SER A 203 13.04 -29.24 12.58
N HIS A 204 12.30 -28.14 12.70
CA HIS A 204 12.66 -27.05 13.59
C HIS A 204 11.81 -27.18 14.84
N SER A 205 12.45 -27.26 16.01
CA SER A 205 11.69 -27.34 17.24
C SER A 205 11.20 -25.94 17.63
N ILE A 206 9.98 -25.85 18.17
CA ILE A 206 9.46 -24.62 18.80
C ILE A 206 10.45 -24.07 19.85
N LEU A 207 11.25 -24.95 20.48
CA LEU A 207 12.27 -24.56 21.44
C LEU A 207 13.45 -23.79 20.79
N GLN A 208 13.85 -24.13 19.57
CA GLN A 208 14.90 -23.42 18.83
C GLN A 208 14.47 -21.99 18.47
N ASP A 209 13.21 -21.80 18.05
CA ASP A 209 12.67 -20.46 17.81
C ASP A 209 12.64 -19.64 19.12
N ILE A 210 12.22 -20.25 20.24
CA ILE A 210 12.24 -19.59 21.55
C ILE A 210 13.68 -19.19 21.92
N GLU A 211 14.66 -20.08 21.83
CA GLU A 211 16.06 -19.78 22.15
C GLU A 211 16.66 -18.69 21.26
N GLN A 212 16.26 -18.64 19.98
CA GLN A 212 16.67 -17.55 19.09
C GLN A 212 16.12 -16.22 19.63
N TYR A 213 14.80 -16.14 19.84
CA TYR A 213 14.09 -14.88 20.11
C TYR A 213 14.01 -14.42 21.56
N TYR A 214 14.38 -15.28 22.52
CA TYR A 214 14.21 -15.04 23.95
C TYR A 214 15.50 -15.36 24.73
N SER A 215 16.02 -14.38 25.48
CA SER A 215 17.22 -14.55 26.30
C SER A 215 17.24 -13.55 27.46
N LEU A 216 17.83 -13.95 28.59
CA LEU A 216 18.15 -13.02 29.68
C LEU A 216 19.05 -11.86 29.22
N ASN A 217 19.85 -12.06 28.17
CA ASN A 217 20.70 -11.02 27.60
C ASN A 217 19.89 -9.89 26.93
N TYR A 218 18.64 -10.16 26.53
CA TYR A 218 17.80 -9.18 25.85
C TYR A 218 16.97 -8.32 26.82
N VAL A 219 17.09 -8.51 28.14
CA VAL A 219 16.38 -7.68 29.12
C VAL A 219 16.69 -6.18 28.94
N ASN A 220 17.96 -5.85 28.68
CA ASN A 220 18.40 -4.47 28.47
C ASN A 220 18.27 -4.01 27.00
N TYR A 221 17.94 -4.93 26.08
CA TYR A 221 17.72 -4.59 24.68
C TYR A 221 16.41 -3.84 24.53
N ASP A 222 16.47 -2.68 23.87
CA ASP A 222 15.34 -1.80 23.61
C ASP A 222 14.49 -1.45 24.86
N ILE A 223 15.18 -1.21 25.97
CA ILE A 223 14.56 -1.02 27.28
C ILE A 223 13.57 0.15 27.31
N LEU A 224 13.83 1.23 26.57
CA LEU A 224 12.94 2.38 26.53
C LEU A 224 11.60 2.04 25.88
N ASN A 225 11.60 1.35 24.73
CA ASN A 225 10.36 0.93 24.08
C ASN A 225 9.62 -0.12 24.92
N LYS A 226 10.33 -1.04 25.59
CA LYS A 226 9.71 -2.00 26.53
C LYS A 226 9.07 -1.32 27.73
N LEU A 227 9.71 -0.31 28.30
CA LEU A 227 9.15 0.48 29.41
C LEU A 227 7.93 1.28 28.94
N GLU A 228 8.03 1.95 27.79
CA GLU A 228 6.91 2.66 27.16
C GLU A 228 5.73 1.71 26.95
N TYR A 229 5.98 0.53 26.38
CA TYR A 229 4.99 -0.51 26.18
C TYR A 229 4.27 -0.90 27.48
N TRP A 230 4.99 -1.22 28.55
CA TRP A 230 4.35 -1.61 29.81
C TRP A 230 3.66 -0.46 30.55
N LEU A 231 4.19 0.77 30.42
CA LEU A 231 3.50 1.98 30.88
C LEU A 231 2.16 2.15 30.16
N LEU A 232 2.11 1.89 28.86
CA LEU A 232 0.87 1.91 28.08
C LEU A 232 -0.09 0.79 28.47
N VAL A 233 0.41 -0.45 28.61
CA VAL A 233 -0.40 -1.62 28.99
C VAL A 233 -1.06 -1.42 30.35
N PHE A 234 -0.31 -1.09 31.40
CA PHE A 234 -0.89 -0.86 32.71
C PHE A 234 -1.63 0.48 32.79
N GLY A 235 -1.13 1.51 32.10
CA GLY A 235 -1.77 2.82 32.01
C GLY A 235 -3.15 2.78 31.38
N SER A 236 -3.39 1.89 30.41
CA SER A 236 -4.70 1.66 29.78
C SER A 236 -5.78 1.15 30.76
N PHE A 237 -5.37 0.62 31.92
CA PHE A 237 -6.24 0.26 33.06
C PHE A 237 -6.05 1.21 34.25
N GLY A 238 -5.43 2.38 34.04
CA GLY A 238 -5.19 3.40 35.06
C GLY A 238 -4.26 2.92 36.18
N ALA A 239 -3.37 1.96 35.86
CA ALA A 239 -2.54 1.21 36.80
C ALA A 239 -3.32 0.42 37.88
N LEU A 240 -4.66 0.38 37.82
CA LEU A 240 -5.48 -0.27 38.86
C LEU A 240 -5.23 -1.79 38.92
N SER A 241 -4.93 -2.42 37.79
CA SER A 241 -4.62 -3.85 37.73
C SER A 241 -3.41 -4.24 38.57
N LEU A 242 -2.47 -3.32 38.83
CA LEU A 242 -1.27 -3.60 39.65
C LEU A 242 -1.59 -3.81 41.14
N PHE A 243 -2.72 -3.29 41.64
CA PHE A 243 -3.13 -3.47 43.04
C PHE A 243 -3.74 -4.84 43.33
N SER A 244 -3.81 -5.72 42.33
CA SER A 244 -4.23 -7.12 42.47
C SER A 244 -3.23 -8.06 41.79
N PRO A 245 -1.98 -8.11 42.30
CA PRO A 245 -0.87 -8.80 41.62
C PRO A 245 -1.06 -10.32 41.53
N LEU A 246 -1.81 -10.93 42.44
CA LEU A 246 -2.12 -12.36 42.38
C LEU A 246 -2.92 -12.70 41.11
N GLU A 247 -3.88 -11.85 40.76
CA GLU A 247 -4.69 -11.98 39.54
C GLU A 247 -3.87 -11.78 38.24
N LEU A 248 -2.68 -11.16 38.33
CA LEU A 248 -1.76 -10.99 37.19
C LEU A 248 -0.85 -12.20 36.95
N LEU A 249 -0.86 -13.22 37.82
CA LEU A 249 -0.02 -14.40 37.63
C LEU A 249 -0.19 -15.06 36.25
N PRO A 250 -1.40 -15.16 35.65
CA PRO A 250 -1.58 -15.73 34.32
C PRO A 250 -1.05 -14.85 33.18
N ALA A 251 -0.78 -13.57 33.43
CA ALA A 251 -0.14 -12.65 32.49
C ALA A 251 1.40 -12.75 32.52
N LEU A 252 1.97 -13.35 33.57
CA LEU A 252 3.40 -13.44 33.79
C LEU A 252 4.17 -14.03 32.58
N PRO A 253 3.71 -15.10 31.91
CA PRO A 253 4.43 -15.64 30.76
C PRO A 253 4.66 -14.63 29.65
N TYR A 254 3.64 -13.83 29.33
CA TYR A 254 3.75 -12.82 28.29
C TYR A 254 4.56 -11.60 28.78
N ILE A 255 4.45 -11.23 30.06
CA ILE A 255 5.34 -10.23 30.66
C ILE A 255 6.80 -10.64 30.49
N LEU A 256 7.16 -11.87 30.84
CA LEU A 256 8.51 -12.40 30.66
C LEU A 256 8.92 -12.44 29.19
N LEU A 257 8.03 -12.89 28.30
CA LEU A 257 8.26 -12.93 26.85
C LEU A 257 8.67 -11.55 26.33
N THR A 258 7.90 -10.50 26.62
CA THR A 258 8.21 -9.14 26.13
C THR A 258 9.49 -8.57 26.72
N VAL A 259 9.76 -8.83 28.01
CA VAL A 259 10.97 -8.31 28.69
C VAL A 259 12.23 -8.97 28.10
N MET A 260 12.19 -10.27 27.87
CA MET A 260 13.36 -11.05 27.43
C MET A 260 13.42 -11.28 25.91
N SER A 261 12.53 -10.67 25.12
CA SER A 261 12.58 -10.83 23.66
C SER A 261 13.42 -9.76 22.98
N PHE A 262 14.11 -10.15 21.91
CA PHE A 262 14.71 -9.21 20.96
C PHE A 262 13.73 -8.79 19.85
N TYR A 263 12.57 -9.43 19.72
CA TYR A 263 11.61 -9.22 18.63
C TYR A 263 10.65 -8.06 18.93
N PRO A 264 10.75 -6.89 18.26
CA PRO A 264 10.00 -5.69 18.63
C PRO A 264 8.48 -5.84 18.57
N ASN A 265 7.97 -6.68 17.66
CA ASN A 265 6.53 -6.84 17.47
C ASN A 265 5.81 -7.37 18.72
N TYR A 266 6.52 -8.05 19.63
CA TYR A 266 5.92 -8.49 20.91
C TYR A 266 5.67 -7.36 21.90
N TYR A 267 6.44 -6.27 21.82
CA TYR A 267 6.38 -5.13 22.75
C TYR A 267 6.17 -3.79 22.04
N THR A 268 5.55 -3.81 20.86
CA THR A 268 5.19 -2.60 20.10
C THR A 268 3.67 -2.46 20.01
N PRO A 269 3.09 -1.29 20.34
CA PRO A 269 1.67 -1.00 20.08
C PRO A 269 1.27 -1.17 18.61
N GLY A 270 0.02 -1.60 18.37
CA GLY A 270 -0.51 -1.83 17.02
C GLY A 270 -0.48 -3.29 16.55
N TYR A 271 0.18 -4.19 17.29
CA TYR A 271 0.13 -5.64 17.06
C TYR A 271 -0.95 -6.34 17.89
N TYR A 272 -1.38 -7.52 17.46
CA TYR A 272 -2.44 -8.31 18.10
C TYR A 272 -2.03 -9.06 19.38
N TYR A 273 -0.77 -8.98 19.80
CA TYR A 273 -0.28 -9.73 20.96
C TYR A 273 -0.86 -9.27 22.30
N PHE A 274 -1.52 -8.09 22.37
CA PHE A 274 -2.19 -7.65 23.60
C PHE A 274 -3.31 -8.59 24.06
N PHE A 275 -3.92 -9.36 23.14
CA PHE A 275 -4.91 -10.38 23.52
C PHE A 275 -4.37 -11.41 24.54
N LEU A 276 -3.05 -11.55 24.65
CA LEU A 276 -2.39 -12.43 25.62
C LEU A 276 -2.40 -11.93 27.06
N VAL A 277 -2.64 -10.63 27.30
CA VAL A 277 -2.52 -10.00 28.63
C VAL A 277 -3.77 -9.23 29.08
N LEU A 278 -4.51 -8.64 28.14
CA LEU A 278 -5.70 -7.84 28.42
C LEU A 278 -6.76 -8.51 29.31
N PRO A 279 -7.16 -9.80 29.11
CA PRO A 279 -8.20 -10.38 29.95
C PRO A 279 -7.75 -10.59 31.40
N MET A 280 -6.46 -10.83 31.65
CA MET A 280 -5.89 -10.94 33.00
C MET A 280 -5.87 -9.57 33.69
N LEU A 281 -5.46 -8.52 32.98
CA LEU A 281 -5.49 -7.14 33.47
C LEU A 281 -6.91 -6.72 33.84
N ALA A 282 -7.90 -7.11 33.04
CA ALA A 282 -9.31 -6.83 33.29
C ALA A 282 -9.83 -7.56 34.54
N VAL A 283 -9.45 -8.84 34.75
CA VAL A 283 -9.77 -9.55 36.00
C VAL A 283 -9.10 -8.89 37.20
N ALA A 284 -7.82 -8.52 37.08
CA ALA A 284 -7.10 -7.82 38.15
C ALA A 284 -7.74 -6.46 38.49
N LEU A 285 -8.20 -5.70 37.49
CA LEU A 285 -8.99 -4.48 37.69
C LEU A 285 -10.23 -4.75 38.54
N VAL A 286 -11.02 -5.78 38.21
CA VAL A 286 -12.25 -6.14 38.96
C VAL A 286 -11.93 -6.45 40.43
N TYR A 287 -10.86 -7.19 40.69
CA TYR A 287 -10.43 -7.50 42.06
C TYR A 287 -9.88 -6.27 42.80
N THR A 288 -9.20 -5.36 42.10
CA THR A 288 -8.79 -4.07 42.68
C THR A 288 -10.00 -3.25 43.07
N LEU A 289 -10.97 -3.10 42.16
CA LEU A 289 -12.22 -2.40 42.44
C LEU A 289 -12.94 -2.99 43.65
N LYS A 290 -12.89 -4.31 43.86
CA LYS A 290 -13.45 -4.95 45.07
C LYS A 290 -12.78 -4.45 46.35
N LYS A 291 -11.46 -4.26 46.35
CA LYS A 291 -10.72 -3.77 47.52
C LYS A 291 -11.06 -2.32 47.85
N ILE A 292 -11.40 -1.50 46.86
CA ILE A 292 -11.59 -0.05 47.02
C ILE A 292 -13.04 0.42 46.81
N HIS A 293 -13.99 -0.48 46.60
CA HIS A 293 -15.37 -0.15 46.21
C HIS A 293 -16.10 0.78 47.20
N ASP A 294 -15.73 0.73 48.48
CA ASP A 294 -16.30 1.57 49.54
C ASP A 294 -15.88 3.04 49.40
N ILE A 295 -14.74 3.32 48.77
CA ILE A 295 -14.20 4.66 48.57
C ILE A 295 -14.71 5.23 47.23
N LYS A 296 -16.02 5.50 47.16
CA LYS A 296 -16.72 5.89 45.92
C LYS A 296 -16.05 7.02 45.14
N ARG A 297 -15.45 8.01 45.83
CA ARG A 297 -14.73 9.13 45.19
C ARG A 297 -13.49 8.66 44.44
N VAL A 298 -12.66 7.82 45.07
CA VAL A 298 -11.43 7.28 44.47
C VAL A 298 -11.78 6.41 43.27
N VAL A 299 -12.77 5.53 43.42
CA VAL A 299 -13.26 4.69 42.33
C VAL A 299 -13.74 5.54 41.16
N ARG A 300 -14.55 6.58 41.41
CA ARG A 300 -15.05 7.46 40.34
C ARG A 300 -13.92 8.16 39.61
N VAL A 301 -12.98 8.78 40.33
CA VAL A 301 -11.84 9.49 39.73
C VAL A 301 -10.98 8.54 38.92
N ALA A 302 -10.65 7.37 39.46
CA ALA A 302 -9.84 6.38 38.78
C ALA A 302 -10.51 5.90 37.49
N LEU A 303 -11.82 5.60 37.52
CA LEU A 303 -12.56 5.18 36.32
C LEU A 303 -12.67 6.30 35.28
N VAL A 304 -12.89 7.55 35.69
CA VAL A 304 -12.88 8.70 34.77
C VAL A 304 -11.51 8.82 34.12
N PHE A 305 -10.42 8.69 34.88
CA PHE A 305 -9.07 8.74 34.34
C PHE A 305 -8.78 7.61 33.34
N VAL A 306 -9.21 6.38 33.65
CA VAL A 306 -9.11 5.24 32.71
C VAL A 306 -9.88 5.50 31.42
N LEU A 307 -11.10 6.03 31.52
CA LEU A 307 -11.91 6.35 30.35
C LEU A 307 -11.31 7.49 29.53
N LEU A 308 -10.77 8.53 30.18
CA LEU A 308 -10.06 9.61 29.50
C LEU A 308 -8.83 9.09 28.77
N ILE A 309 -8.00 8.25 29.40
CA ILE A 309 -6.89 7.55 28.73
C ILE A 309 -7.41 6.76 27.54
N GLY A 310 -8.50 6.02 27.70
CA GLY A 310 -9.10 5.25 26.60
C GLY A 310 -9.57 6.10 25.42
N VAL A 311 -10.05 7.32 25.68
CA VAL A 311 -10.45 8.29 24.64
C VAL A 311 -9.22 8.96 24.01
N PHE A 312 -8.28 9.48 24.81
CA PHE A 312 -7.10 10.19 24.32
C PHE A 312 -6.16 9.30 23.52
N PHE A 313 -6.01 8.03 23.92
CA PHE A 313 -5.15 7.06 23.24
C PHE A 313 -5.93 6.13 22.30
N ASN A 314 -7.17 6.49 21.97
CA ASN A 314 -7.97 5.68 21.06
C ASN A 314 -7.29 5.62 19.68
N PRO A 315 -7.07 4.41 19.10
CA PRO A 315 -6.43 4.27 17.79
C PRO A 315 -7.16 4.96 16.63
N TYR A 316 -8.46 5.28 16.80
CA TYR A 316 -9.23 6.07 15.83
C TYR A 316 -8.90 7.57 15.88
N ILE A 317 -8.31 8.05 16.99
CA ILE A 317 -7.97 9.47 17.23
C ILE A 317 -6.46 9.69 17.17
N TYR A 318 -5.66 8.74 17.69
CA TYR A 318 -4.21 8.85 17.79
C TYR A 318 -3.52 7.78 16.94
N THR A 319 -3.03 8.21 15.78
CA THR A 319 -2.51 7.33 14.74
C THR A 319 -1.26 6.56 15.16
N THR A 320 -0.44 7.06 16.11
CA THR A 320 0.82 6.39 16.49
C THR A 320 0.65 5.07 17.27
N PHE A 321 -0.57 4.72 17.72
CA PHE A 321 -0.88 3.36 18.23
C PHE A 321 -1.15 2.37 17.09
N GLN A 322 -1.15 2.84 15.85
CA GLN A 322 -1.08 2.03 14.66
C GLN A 322 0.39 1.91 14.25
N SER A 323 0.85 0.68 14.04
CA SER A 323 2.27 0.33 13.95
C SER A 323 3.05 1.03 12.81
N TYR A 324 2.36 1.63 11.82
CA TYR A 324 2.95 2.29 10.66
C TYR A 324 3.02 3.84 10.76
N ASN A 325 2.22 4.47 11.62
CA ASN A 325 2.18 5.93 11.77
C ASN A 325 3.14 6.45 12.86
N SER A 326 3.86 5.55 13.52
CA SER A 326 4.97 5.94 14.38
C SER A 326 6.17 6.29 13.48
N PRO A 327 6.65 7.55 13.47
CA PRO A 327 7.84 7.94 12.70
C PRO A 327 9.13 7.22 13.14
N LYS A 328 9.04 6.29 14.10
CA LYS A 328 10.15 5.51 14.66
C LYS A 328 10.22 4.07 14.17
N ILE A 329 9.21 3.53 13.48
CA ILE A 329 9.10 2.07 13.22
C ILE A 329 8.70 1.78 11.76
N VAL A 330 9.60 1.13 11.02
CA VAL A 330 9.32 0.52 9.70
C VAL A 330 8.90 -0.93 9.95
N SER A 331 7.60 -1.22 10.02
CA SER A 331 7.09 -2.57 10.30
C SER A 331 5.68 -2.76 9.67
N PRO A 332 5.29 -3.95 9.20
CA PRO A 332 4.15 -4.17 8.30
C PRO A 332 2.77 -4.16 8.99
N GLY A 333 2.55 -3.25 9.95
CA GLY A 333 1.23 -3.00 10.52
C GLY A 333 0.33 -2.22 9.57
N TYR A 334 -0.97 -2.47 9.59
CA TYR A 334 -1.96 -1.86 8.69
C TYR A 334 -2.10 -0.35 8.93
N PRO A 335 -1.85 0.50 7.91
CA PRO A 335 -2.44 1.84 7.80
C PRO A 335 -3.87 1.69 7.25
N PRO A 336 -4.84 2.52 7.66
CA PRO A 336 -4.79 3.88 7.14
C PRO A 336 -5.33 4.95 8.11
N SER A 337 -5.05 6.21 7.77
CA SER A 337 -6.02 7.28 8.04
C SER A 337 -7.38 6.79 7.53
N PHE A 338 -8.38 6.69 8.40
CA PHE A 338 -9.70 6.17 8.04
C PHE A 338 -10.41 7.12 7.06
N ASN A 339 -10.04 7.08 5.78
CA ASN A 339 -10.79 7.68 4.69
C ASN A 339 -11.71 6.59 4.11
N THR A 340 -12.90 6.50 4.68
CA THR A 340 -13.92 5.51 4.29
C THR A 340 -14.34 5.65 2.83
N THR A 341 -14.28 6.86 2.28
CA THR A 341 -14.61 7.11 0.87
C THR A 341 -13.57 6.48 -0.05
N LEU A 342 -12.28 6.76 0.20
CA LEU A 342 -11.19 6.17 -0.56
C LEU A 342 -11.15 4.64 -0.42
N ALA A 343 -11.35 4.12 0.79
CA ALA A 343 -11.41 2.68 1.03
C ALA A 343 -12.57 2.01 0.27
N SER A 344 -13.75 2.64 0.23
CA SER A 344 -14.91 2.12 -0.50
C SER A 344 -14.66 2.10 -2.02
N VAL A 345 -14.04 3.15 -2.56
CA VAL A 345 -13.67 3.25 -3.98
C VAL A 345 -12.64 2.18 -4.34
N ASN A 346 -11.58 2.02 -3.53
CA ASN A 346 -10.57 0.98 -3.75
C ASN A 346 -11.18 -0.43 -3.68
N GLN A 347 -12.09 -0.67 -2.74
CA GLN A 347 -12.79 -1.96 -2.64
C GLN A 347 -13.64 -2.23 -3.89
N MET A 348 -14.32 -1.21 -4.43
CA MET A 348 -15.08 -1.33 -5.67
C MET A 348 -14.17 -1.74 -6.83
N TYR A 349 -13.05 -1.04 -7.03
CA TYR A 349 -12.07 -1.34 -8.07
C TYR A 349 -11.49 -2.76 -7.95
N ILE A 350 -11.09 -3.17 -6.74
CA ILE A 350 -10.57 -4.53 -6.51
C ILE A 350 -11.65 -5.59 -6.80
N ASN A 351 -12.90 -5.35 -6.44
CA ASN A 351 -14.00 -6.26 -6.74
C ASN A 351 -14.24 -6.38 -8.25
N GLU A 352 -14.21 -5.26 -8.99
CA GLU A 352 -14.35 -5.27 -10.44
C GLU A 352 -13.21 -6.04 -11.10
N LEU A 353 -11.95 -5.77 -10.73
CA LEU A 353 -10.79 -6.51 -11.24
C LEU A 353 -10.88 -8.01 -10.93
N THR A 354 -11.16 -8.37 -9.68
CA THR A 354 -11.21 -9.79 -9.28
C THR A 354 -12.39 -10.55 -9.88
N SER A 355 -13.49 -9.86 -10.23
CA SER A 355 -14.63 -10.46 -10.93
C SER A 355 -14.29 -10.94 -12.34
N LEU A 356 -13.24 -10.36 -12.96
CA LEU A 356 -12.78 -10.75 -14.30
C LEU A 356 -11.98 -12.06 -14.30
N ILE A 357 -11.63 -12.59 -13.12
CA ILE A 357 -10.78 -13.76 -12.95
C ILE A 357 -11.66 -15.00 -12.89
N PRO A 358 -11.55 -15.94 -13.84
CA PRO A 358 -12.33 -17.17 -13.80
C PRO A 358 -12.02 -18.00 -12.54
N PRO A 359 -13.02 -18.67 -11.95
CA PRO A 359 -12.80 -19.59 -10.84
C PRO A 359 -11.72 -20.64 -11.16
N ASN A 360 -10.92 -21.03 -10.17
CA ASN A 360 -9.81 -22.00 -10.26
C ASN A 360 -8.60 -21.59 -11.10
N SER A 361 -8.58 -20.39 -11.68
CA SER A 361 -7.37 -19.87 -12.35
C SER A 361 -6.19 -19.80 -11.38
N SER A 362 -4.98 -20.04 -11.87
CA SER A 362 -3.77 -19.75 -11.10
C SER A 362 -3.52 -18.25 -11.11
N ILE A 363 -3.32 -17.69 -9.92
CA ILE A 363 -3.13 -16.26 -9.74
C ILE A 363 -2.00 -15.98 -8.76
N VAL A 364 -1.11 -15.07 -9.15
CA VAL A 364 -0.15 -14.45 -8.24
C VAL A 364 -0.64 -13.05 -7.89
N ALA A 365 -0.69 -12.71 -6.61
CA ALA A 365 -1.12 -11.39 -6.15
C ALA A 365 -0.13 -10.79 -5.14
N THR A 366 0.03 -9.46 -5.16
CA THR A 366 0.77 -8.75 -4.10
C THR A 366 0.14 -9.02 -2.74
N THR A 367 0.92 -8.88 -1.67
CA THR A 367 0.51 -9.28 -0.31
C THR A 367 -0.81 -8.62 0.13
N ASP A 368 -1.02 -7.36 -0.24
CA ASP A 368 -2.22 -6.59 0.13
C ASP A 368 -3.46 -6.94 -0.72
N LEU A 369 -3.26 -7.46 -1.93
CA LEU A 369 -4.33 -7.87 -2.84
C LEU A 369 -4.69 -9.35 -2.71
N LEU A 370 -3.79 -10.16 -2.14
CA LEU A 370 -3.98 -11.60 -1.94
C LEU A 370 -5.29 -11.97 -1.21
N PRO A 371 -5.76 -11.25 -0.16
CA PRO A 371 -7.02 -11.58 0.52
C PRO A 371 -8.23 -11.68 -0.42
N PHE A 372 -8.26 -10.90 -1.51
CA PHE A 372 -9.38 -10.85 -2.45
C PHE A 372 -9.42 -12.02 -3.42
N VAL A 373 -8.32 -12.77 -3.55
CA VAL A 373 -8.20 -13.95 -4.43
C VAL A 373 -7.89 -15.24 -3.66
N SER A 374 -7.78 -15.16 -2.34
CA SER A 374 -7.39 -16.26 -1.45
C SER A 374 -8.46 -17.33 -1.22
N ASN A 375 -9.68 -17.12 -1.72
CA ASN A 375 -10.69 -18.19 -1.82
C ASN A 375 -10.37 -19.16 -2.98
N SER A 376 -9.10 -19.52 -3.10
CA SER A 376 -8.55 -20.40 -4.13
C SER A 376 -7.31 -21.11 -3.59
N MET A 377 -7.17 -22.40 -3.93
CA MET A 377 -5.93 -23.14 -3.69
C MET A 377 -4.82 -22.75 -4.67
N ASN A 378 -5.16 -22.08 -5.76
CA ASN A 378 -4.25 -21.66 -6.82
C ASN A 378 -3.92 -20.16 -6.73
N ALA A 379 -4.09 -19.55 -5.56
CA ALA A 379 -3.69 -18.18 -5.28
C ALA A 379 -2.34 -18.16 -4.56
N TYR A 380 -1.40 -17.38 -5.07
CA TYR A 380 -0.01 -17.34 -4.62
C TYR A 380 0.38 -15.91 -4.27
N VAL A 381 1.12 -15.74 -3.18
CA VAL A 381 1.58 -14.43 -2.73
C VAL A 381 2.86 -14.00 -3.45
N LEU A 382 2.90 -12.73 -3.86
CA LEU A 382 4.11 -12.02 -4.24
C LEU A 382 4.50 -11.06 -3.10
N PRO A 383 5.68 -11.23 -2.46
CA PRO A 383 6.10 -10.37 -1.37
C PRO A 383 6.63 -9.02 -1.90
N PRO A 384 6.54 -7.94 -1.11
CA PRO A 384 7.23 -6.69 -1.41
C PRO A 384 8.76 -6.87 -1.30
N TYR A 385 9.53 -6.17 -2.16
CA TYR A 385 10.97 -6.35 -2.29
C TYR A 385 11.75 -5.93 -1.03
N SER A 386 11.26 -4.92 -0.32
CA SER A 386 11.84 -4.44 0.94
C SER A 386 11.92 -5.52 2.03
N ASN A 387 11.13 -6.59 1.92
CA ASN A 387 11.12 -7.69 2.88
C ASN A 387 11.94 -8.91 2.43
N VAL A 388 12.57 -8.87 1.24
CA VAL A 388 13.24 -10.02 0.62
C VAL A 388 14.61 -10.28 1.25
N ASN A 389 14.65 -11.12 2.28
CA ASN A 389 15.90 -11.73 2.78
C ASN A 389 16.27 -12.97 1.92
N LEU A 390 17.51 -13.48 2.04
CA LEU A 390 18.04 -14.67 1.36
C LEU A 390 17.11 -15.89 1.45
N ASN A 391 16.38 -16.06 2.55
CA ASN A 391 15.42 -17.16 2.71
C ASN A 391 14.17 -16.96 1.82
N ILE A 392 13.70 -15.73 1.65
CA ILE A 392 12.60 -15.42 0.73
C ILE A 392 13.06 -15.60 -0.71
N LEU A 393 14.30 -15.24 -1.07
CA LEU A 393 14.87 -15.53 -2.39
C LEU A 393 14.91 -17.04 -2.69
N LYS A 394 15.33 -17.86 -1.72
CA LYS A 394 15.30 -19.33 -1.85
C LYS A 394 13.86 -19.85 -2.05
N ASN A 395 12.88 -19.27 -1.36
CA ASN A 395 11.48 -19.68 -1.44
C ASN A 395 10.72 -19.06 -2.63
N LEU A 396 11.19 -17.96 -3.22
CA LEU A 396 10.72 -17.45 -4.51
C LEU A 396 10.95 -18.48 -5.61
N ASN A 397 12.04 -19.24 -5.54
CA ASN A 397 12.24 -20.40 -6.42
C ASN A 397 11.20 -21.52 -6.19
N VAL A 398 10.59 -21.61 -4.99
CA VAL A 398 9.47 -22.52 -4.72
C VAL A 398 8.20 -22.02 -5.42
N LEU A 399 7.92 -20.70 -5.38
CA LEU A 399 6.83 -20.11 -6.15
C LEU A 399 6.98 -20.39 -7.65
N LYS A 400 8.18 -20.22 -8.21
CA LYS A 400 8.49 -20.59 -9.60
C LYS A 400 8.21 -22.05 -9.92
N ARG A 401 8.36 -22.97 -8.96
CA ARG A 401 8.03 -24.39 -9.17
C ARG A 401 6.52 -24.67 -9.08
N LEU A 402 5.79 -23.96 -8.23
CA LEU A 402 4.39 -24.22 -7.96
C LEU A 402 3.44 -23.52 -8.94
N ALA A 403 3.85 -22.35 -9.43
CA ALA A 403 3.16 -21.58 -10.45
C ALA A 403 4.20 -20.87 -11.33
N PRO A 404 4.91 -21.61 -12.22
CA PRO A 404 5.89 -20.99 -13.13
C PRO A 404 5.22 -19.96 -14.05
N THR A 405 4.04 -20.29 -14.55
CA THR A 405 3.25 -19.50 -15.51
C THR A 405 1.80 -19.35 -15.02
N PRO A 406 1.53 -18.55 -13.98
CA PRO A 406 0.17 -18.28 -13.53
C PRO A 406 -0.70 -17.71 -14.66
N ASN A 407 -2.01 -17.99 -14.63
CA ASN A 407 -2.92 -17.45 -15.64
C ASN A 407 -3.08 -15.94 -15.50
N TYR A 408 -3.04 -15.43 -14.27
CA TYR A 408 -3.23 -14.02 -13.94
C TYR A 408 -2.22 -13.50 -12.92
N LEU A 409 -1.88 -12.22 -13.03
CA LEU A 409 -1.11 -11.48 -12.02
C LEU A 409 -1.96 -10.29 -11.55
N LEU A 410 -2.15 -10.14 -10.24
CA LEU A 410 -2.87 -9.02 -9.64
C LEU A 410 -1.89 -8.18 -8.81
N ILE A 411 -1.47 -7.06 -9.38
CA ILE A 411 -0.32 -6.30 -8.90
C ILE A 411 -0.73 -4.89 -8.51
N ASP A 412 -0.26 -4.45 -7.36
CA ASP A 412 -0.35 -3.06 -6.94
C ASP A 412 0.88 -2.29 -7.48
N GLY A 413 0.63 -1.22 -8.24
CA GLY A 413 1.63 -0.37 -8.88
C GLY A 413 2.62 0.28 -7.91
N SER A 414 2.22 0.54 -6.66
CA SER A 414 3.16 1.08 -5.65
C SER A 414 4.17 0.04 -5.15
N PHE A 415 3.95 -1.24 -5.46
CA PHE A 415 4.76 -2.37 -5.00
C PHE A 415 5.46 -3.09 -6.15
N LEU A 416 5.75 -2.43 -7.27
CA LEU A 416 6.42 -3.07 -8.41
C LEU A 416 7.83 -3.54 -8.00
N THR A 417 7.88 -4.81 -7.64
CA THR A 417 9.04 -5.50 -7.10
C THR A 417 9.88 -6.07 -8.24
N PRO A 418 11.21 -6.15 -8.10
CA PRO A 418 12.06 -7.02 -8.92
C PRO A 418 11.57 -8.48 -9.00
N SER A 419 10.69 -8.90 -8.09
CA SER A 419 10.02 -10.21 -8.10
C SER A 419 9.02 -10.37 -9.24
N PHE A 420 8.45 -9.30 -9.80
CA PHE A 420 7.59 -9.39 -10.99
C PHE A 420 8.36 -9.94 -12.21
N ASN A 421 9.56 -9.42 -12.48
CA ASN A 421 10.45 -9.90 -13.54
C ASN A 421 10.92 -11.36 -13.33
N SER A 422 10.68 -11.92 -12.14
CA SER A 422 11.03 -13.31 -11.83
C SER A 422 9.95 -14.32 -12.24
N ILE A 423 8.75 -13.85 -12.60
CA ILE A 423 7.63 -14.68 -13.08
C ILE A 423 7.83 -14.95 -14.58
N GLU A 424 7.72 -16.21 -14.98
CA GLU A 424 7.86 -16.60 -16.38
C GLU A 424 6.54 -16.39 -17.14
N GLY A 425 6.65 -15.97 -18.41
CA GLY A 425 5.53 -15.81 -19.33
C GLY A 425 5.42 -14.41 -19.93
N ASN A 426 4.72 -14.33 -21.06
CA ASN A 426 4.39 -13.07 -21.71
C ASN A 426 3.03 -12.62 -21.19
N TYR A 427 2.98 -11.52 -20.45
CA TYR A 427 1.75 -11.02 -19.85
C TYR A 427 1.33 -9.71 -20.51
N GLY A 428 0.03 -9.59 -20.82
CA GLY A 428 -0.58 -8.32 -21.23
C GLY A 428 -1.52 -7.80 -20.16
N ILE A 429 -1.70 -6.47 -20.11
CA ILE A 429 -2.71 -5.86 -19.24
C ILE A 429 -4.09 -6.30 -19.70
N TYR A 430 -4.82 -6.95 -18.79
CA TYR A 430 -6.20 -7.35 -19.01
C TYR A 430 -7.17 -6.29 -18.49
N ALA A 431 -6.86 -5.69 -17.35
CA ALA A 431 -7.59 -4.58 -16.74
C ALA A 431 -6.67 -3.78 -15.80
N GLU A 432 -6.96 -2.50 -15.59
CA GLU A 432 -6.23 -1.65 -14.66
C GLU A 432 -7.13 -0.59 -14.02
N THR A 433 -7.07 -0.45 -12.71
CA THR A 433 -7.89 0.53 -11.98
C THR A 433 -7.12 1.15 -10.83
N ASN A 434 -7.01 2.48 -10.83
CA ASN A 434 -6.39 3.27 -9.75
C ASN A 434 -5.01 2.74 -9.33
N GLY A 435 -4.15 2.43 -10.30
CA GLY A 435 -2.80 1.92 -10.05
C GLY A 435 -2.70 0.42 -9.75
N ILE A 436 -3.83 -0.31 -9.72
CA ILE A 436 -3.86 -1.78 -9.57
C ILE A 436 -4.04 -2.42 -10.96
N SER A 437 -3.08 -3.25 -11.36
CA SER A 437 -3.06 -3.89 -12.68
C SER A 437 -3.39 -5.39 -12.57
N LEU A 438 -4.32 -5.85 -13.38
CA LEU A 438 -4.59 -7.26 -13.63
C LEU A 438 -3.97 -7.66 -14.98
N TYR A 439 -2.92 -8.47 -14.92
CA TYR A 439 -2.29 -9.03 -16.11
C TYR A 439 -2.84 -10.43 -16.41
N LYS A 440 -2.87 -10.79 -17.69
CA LYS A 440 -3.26 -12.12 -18.17
C LYS A 440 -2.18 -12.71 -19.08
N LEU A 441 -1.87 -13.98 -18.86
CA LEU A 441 -0.89 -14.71 -19.66
C LEU A 441 -1.29 -14.77 -21.14
N ASN A 442 -0.35 -14.47 -22.02
CA ASN A 442 -0.47 -14.41 -23.48
C ASN A 442 -1.64 -13.55 -23.96
N TYR A 443 -1.98 -12.49 -23.21
CA TYR A 443 -3.03 -11.56 -23.60
C TYR A 443 -2.47 -10.44 -24.48
N SER A 444 -3.11 -10.21 -25.63
CA SER A 444 -2.78 -9.13 -26.58
C SER A 444 -4.03 -8.34 -27.03
N GLY A 445 -5.18 -8.57 -26.37
CA GLY A 445 -6.42 -7.88 -26.69
C GLY A 445 -6.52 -6.50 -26.02
N GLU A 446 -7.61 -5.80 -26.31
CA GLU A 446 -7.94 -4.51 -25.68
C GLU A 446 -8.14 -4.64 -24.16
N VAL A 447 -7.77 -3.61 -23.40
CA VAL A 447 -7.96 -3.56 -21.95
C VAL A 447 -9.46 -3.54 -21.65
N LYS A 448 -9.92 -4.50 -20.82
CA LYS A 448 -11.35 -4.72 -20.54
C LYS A 448 -11.96 -3.70 -19.58
N LEU A 449 -11.13 -3.14 -18.71
CA LEU A 449 -11.53 -2.14 -17.72
C LEU A 449 -10.33 -1.23 -17.46
N PHE A 450 -10.54 0.08 -17.58
CA PHE A 450 -9.55 1.09 -17.26
C PHE A 450 -10.17 2.17 -16.39
N ALA A 451 -9.58 2.40 -15.22
CA ALA A 451 -9.84 3.58 -14.39
C ALA A 451 -8.50 4.24 -14.04
N PRO A 452 -8.29 5.52 -14.41
CA PRO A 452 -6.99 6.15 -14.33
C PRO A 452 -6.50 6.29 -12.89
N LEU A 453 -5.20 6.09 -12.66
CA LEU A 453 -4.53 6.53 -11.44
C LEU A 453 -4.53 8.07 -11.38
N ILE A 454 -5.11 8.63 -10.33
CA ILE A 454 -5.07 10.08 -10.05
C ILE A 454 -4.52 10.28 -8.64
N GLN A 455 -3.35 10.89 -8.55
CA GLN A 455 -2.66 11.08 -7.27
C GLN A 455 -2.05 12.47 -7.18
N PHE A 456 -2.26 13.17 -6.07
CA PHE A 456 -1.51 14.39 -5.75
C PHE A 456 -0.38 14.05 -4.78
N ILE A 457 0.86 14.32 -5.19
CA ILE A 457 2.06 14.14 -4.40
C ILE A 457 2.42 15.50 -3.80
N PRO A 458 2.19 15.72 -2.49
CA PRO A 458 2.46 17.00 -1.86
C PRO A 458 3.97 17.28 -1.84
N ALA A 459 4.34 18.56 -1.82
CA ALA A 459 5.73 19.01 -1.78
C ALA A 459 6.54 18.35 -0.65
N TYR A 460 5.90 18.04 0.48
CA TYR A 460 6.54 17.45 1.64
C TYR A 460 7.02 16.00 1.46
N ASP A 461 6.57 15.31 0.41
CA ASP A 461 7.07 13.99 0.04
C ASP A 461 8.37 14.09 -0.78
N PHE A 462 8.71 15.29 -1.27
CA PHE A 462 9.93 15.54 -2.03
C PHE A 462 11.11 15.90 -1.12
N TYR A 463 12.29 15.46 -1.55
CA TYR A 463 13.55 15.82 -0.92
C TYR A 463 14.00 17.20 -1.38
N ILE A 464 14.61 17.95 -0.46
CA ILE A 464 15.28 19.21 -0.73
C ILE A 464 16.78 18.93 -0.82
N TRP A 465 17.45 19.51 -1.82
CA TRP A 465 18.88 19.30 -2.02
C TRP A 465 19.72 20.00 -0.94
N SER A 466 20.76 19.31 -0.44
CA SER A 466 21.57 19.72 0.71
C SER A 466 22.36 21.03 0.52
N TYR A 467 22.54 21.47 -0.72
CA TYR A 467 23.19 22.76 -1.03
C TYR A 467 22.24 23.96 -0.99
N VAL A 468 20.96 23.76 -0.68
CA VAL A 468 20.06 24.83 -0.24
C VAL A 468 20.11 24.85 1.28
N PRO A 469 20.74 25.87 1.92
CA PRO A 469 20.77 25.99 3.37
C PRO A 469 19.35 25.86 3.96
N PRO A 470 19.16 25.13 5.08
CA PRO A 470 17.84 24.97 5.73
C PRO A 470 17.14 26.29 6.08
N THR A 471 17.89 27.38 6.15
CA THR A 471 17.41 28.74 6.42
C THR A 471 16.84 29.45 5.19
N GLN A 472 16.86 28.84 4.00
CA GLN A 472 16.51 29.48 2.73
C GLN A 472 15.32 28.83 1.99
N VAL A 473 14.85 27.66 2.46
CA VAL A 473 13.54 27.10 2.10
C VAL A 473 12.61 27.25 3.29
N ASN A 474 11.54 28.02 3.13
CA ASN A 474 10.49 28.14 4.14
C ASN A 474 9.40 27.11 3.86
N VAL A 475 8.91 26.46 4.93
CA VAL A 475 7.66 25.69 4.87
C VAL A 475 6.52 26.63 5.21
N VAL A 476 5.64 26.88 4.25
CA VAL A 476 4.52 27.82 4.39
C VAL A 476 3.21 27.03 4.40
N ASN A 477 2.26 27.43 5.25
CA ASN A 477 0.89 26.92 5.20
C ASN A 477 0.09 27.74 4.18
N ASP A 478 -0.28 27.11 3.07
CA ASP A 478 -1.17 27.61 2.04
C ASP A 478 -2.60 27.09 2.25
N ASN A 479 -3.60 27.92 1.96
CA ASN A 479 -5.00 27.59 2.19
C ASN A 479 -5.53 26.49 1.24
N GLN A 480 -4.95 26.37 0.04
CA GLN A 480 -5.38 25.41 -0.98
C GLN A 480 -4.60 24.09 -0.87
N PHE A 481 -3.29 24.17 -0.67
CA PHE A 481 -2.39 23.00 -0.75
C PHE A 481 -1.82 22.54 0.60
N GLY A 482 -2.13 23.23 1.70
CA GLY A 482 -1.56 22.92 3.01
C GLY A 482 -0.07 23.31 3.06
N LYS A 483 0.81 22.41 3.48
CA LYS A 483 2.24 22.72 3.59
C LYS A 483 2.92 22.72 2.21
N VAL A 484 3.54 23.84 1.86
CA VAL A 484 4.27 24.02 0.60
C VAL A 484 5.71 24.48 0.86
N TYR A 485 6.61 24.21 -0.08
CA TYR A 485 7.97 24.75 -0.04
C TYR A 485 8.02 26.12 -0.70
N MET A 486 8.67 27.08 -0.04
CA MET A 486 8.93 28.42 -0.56
C MET A 486 10.44 28.67 -0.62
N TYR A 487 10.97 28.79 -1.83
CA TYR A 487 12.34 29.17 -2.11
C TYR A 487 12.41 30.69 -2.21
N VAL A 488 13.18 31.32 -1.32
CA VAL A 488 13.26 32.78 -1.25
C VAL A 488 14.23 33.30 -2.30
N LYS A 489 13.84 34.38 -2.98
CA LYS A 489 14.67 35.14 -3.92
C LYS A 489 16.06 35.44 -3.32
N ASN A 490 17.10 35.30 -4.13
CA ASN A 490 18.53 35.39 -3.73
C ASN A 490 18.97 34.36 -2.67
N GLY A 491 18.08 33.48 -2.21
CA GLY A 491 18.32 32.42 -1.24
C GLY A 491 18.63 31.05 -1.88
N TYR A 492 18.94 31.01 -3.17
CA TYR A 492 19.39 29.80 -3.84
C TYR A 492 20.34 30.19 -4.97
N LYS A 493 21.21 29.26 -5.39
CA LYS A 493 22.16 29.52 -6.47
C LYS A 493 21.38 29.69 -7.79
N SER A 494 21.66 30.77 -8.52
CA SER A 494 21.38 30.80 -9.96
C SER A 494 22.29 29.78 -10.65
N ASP A 495 21.87 29.24 -11.79
CA ASP A 495 22.62 28.27 -12.60
C ASP A 495 22.56 26.79 -12.14
N GLY A 496 21.37 26.18 -12.27
CA GLY A 496 21.21 24.72 -12.30
C GLY A 496 21.08 24.03 -10.93
N ALA A 497 20.90 24.76 -9.83
CA ALA A 497 20.71 24.13 -8.52
C ALA A 497 19.38 23.37 -8.44
N THR A 498 19.44 22.13 -7.96
CA THR A 498 18.24 21.33 -7.65
C THR A 498 17.52 21.93 -6.44
N LEU A 499 16.27 22.34 -6.63
CA LEU A 499 15.41 22.87 -5.58
C LEU A 499 14.67 21.74 -4.85
N TRP A 500 14.06 20.83 -5.62
CA TRP A 500 13.40 19.62 -5.14
C TRP A 500 13.66 18.44 -6.08
N PHE A 501 13.57 17.23 -5.54
CA PHE A 501 13.69 15.97 -6.28
C PHE A 501 13.00 14.81 -5.52
N GLY A 502 12.78 13.68 -6.18
CA GLY A 502 12.04 12.52 -5.65
C GLY A 502 10.59 12.46 -6.13
N PRO A 503 9.67 11.77 -5.42
CA PRO A 503 9.90 10.88 -4.28
C PRO A 503 10.38 9.48 -4.68
N TYR A 504 10.79 9.25 -5.94
CA TYR A 504 11.20 7.93 -6.43
C TYR A 504 10.05 6.92 -6.46
N ILE A 505 8.89 7.35 -6.97
CA ILE A 505 7.69 6.52 -6.98
C ILE A 505 7.74 5.47 -8.08
N HIS A 506 7.04 4.36 -7.86
CA HIS A 506 6.78 3.36 -8.89
C HIS A 506 5.39 3.57 -9.47
N LEU A 507 5.30 3.53 -10.79
CA LEU A 507 4.06 3.68 -11.53
C LEU A 507 3.85 2.45 -12.42
N PRO A 508 2.61 1.97 -12.59
CA PRO A 508 2.28 1.03 -13.64
C PRO A 508 2.73 1.53 -15.01
N GLN A 509 2.89 0.62 -15.97
CA GLN A 509 3.11 1.04 -17.35
C GLN A 509 1.94 1.89 -17.85
N GLY A 510 2.23 2.76 -18.81
CA GLY A 510 1.22 3.61 -19.42
C GLY A 510 1.70 5.02 -19.66
N THR A 511 0.79 5.85 -20.15
CA THR A 511 1.05 7.25 -20.46
C THR A 511 0.42 8.14 -19.39
N TYR A 512 1.16 9.15 -18.93
CA TYR A 512 0.83 9.97 -17.79
C TYR A 512 1.01 11.46 -18.07
N LEU A 513 0.17 12.26 -17.42
CA LEU A 513 0.34 13.70 -17.25
C LEU A 513 0.85 13.99 -15.84
N ALA A 514 1.95 14.74 -15.74
CA ALA A 514 2.36 15.38 -14.51
C ALA A 514 2.00 16.87 -14.54
N GLU A 515 1.14 17.31 -13.63
CA GLU A 515 0.82 18.73 -13.41
C GLU A 515 1.64 19.24 -12.22
N PHE A 516 2.62 20.10 -12.47
CA PHE A 516 3.42 20.75 -11.43
C PHE A 516 2.72 22.02 -10.93
N TYR A 517 2.37 22.06 -9.65
CA TYR A 517 1.69 23.22 -9.04
C TYR A 517 2.72 24.20 -8.46
N LEU A 518 2.86 25.35 -9.14
CA LEU A 518 3.88 26.35 -8.86
C LEU A 518 3.27 27.75 -8.74
N LYS A 519 3.84 28.59 -7.86
CA LYS A 519 3.54 30.01 -7.77
C LYS A 519 4.84 30.81 -7.75
N PHE A 520 4.86 31.94 -8.44
CA PHE A 520 6.02 32.81 -8.53
C PHE A 520 5.68 34.21 -8.02
N ASP A 521 6.53 34.78 -7.15
CA ASP A 521 6.41 36.13 -6.60
C ASP A 521 7.72 36.91 -6.75
N ASN A 522 7.67 38.24 -6.65
CA ASN A 522 8.85 39.12 -6.66
C ASN A 522 9.80 38.92 -7.85
N VAL A 523 9.24 38.55 -9.00
CA VAL A 523 10.01 38.33 -10.24
C VAL A 523 10.47 39.68 -10.77
N THR A 524 11.79 39.88 -10.84
CA THR A 524 12.38 41.19 -11.24
C THR A 524 13.12 41.18 -12.55
N THR A 525 13.10 40.07 -13.28
CA THR A 525 13.79 39.96 -14.57
C THR A 525 12.95 39.21 -15.58
N ASN A 526 13.21 39.56 -16.85
CA ASN A 526 12.68 38.83 -17.98
C ASN A 526 13.65 37.71 -18.34
N GLY A 527 13.14 36.49 -18.49
CA GLY A 527 13.92 35.32 -18.87
C GLY A 527 13.45 34.03 -18.20
N SER A 528 14.27 32.99 -18.33
CA SER A 528 14.01 31.66 -17.77
C SER A 528 14.22 31.63 -16.24
N LEU A 529 13.22 31.13 -15.52
CA LEU A 529 13.19 31.13 -14.05
C LEU A 529 13.52 29.75 -13.49
N LEU A 530 12.87 28.71 -14.00
CA LEU A 530 12.88 27.36 -13.45
C LEU A 530 12.84 26.34 -14.58
N ARG A 531 13.58 25.23 -14.44
CA ARG A 531 13.37 24.01 -15.23
C ARG A 531 12.70 22.98 -14.35
N ILE A 532 11.57 22.43 -14.81
CA ILE A 532 11.00 21.20 -14.24
C ILE A 532 11.36 20.03 -15.15
N ASP A 533 11.62 18.86 -14.58
CA ASP A 533 11.80 17.66 -15.38
C ASP A 533 11.31 16.39 -14.69
N ILE A 534 11.13 15.36 -15.51
CA ILE A 534 10.72 14.02 -15.13
C ILE A 534 11.82 13.08 -15.59
N ASN A 535 12.35 12.32 -14.64
CA ASN A 535 13.37 11.33 -14.86
C ASN A 535 12.80 9.95 -14.59
N ILE A 536 12.73 9.14 -15.64
CA ILE A 536 12.22 7.76 -15.59
C ILE A 536 13.40 6.80 -15.49
N ASN A 537 14.46 7.04 -16.26
CA ASN A 537 15.67 6.22 -16.27
C ASN A 537 16.88 7.08 -15.87
N PRO A 538 17.65 6.71 -14.83
CA PRO A 538 18.83 7.48 -14.38
C PRO A 538 19.90 7.67 -15.46
N TYR A 539 19.89 6.87 -16.54
CA TYR A 539 20.79 6.99 -17.69
C TYR A 539 20.12 7.55 -18.94
N GLY A 540 18.81 7.81 -18.90
CA GLY A 540 18.03 8.38 -19.99
C GLY A 540 18.09 9.92 -20.00
N SER A 541 17.67 10.51 -21.12
CA SER A 541 17.43 11.96 -21.17
C SER A 541 16.09 12.29 -20.50
N PRO A 542 16.06 13.23 -19.54
CA PRO A 542 14.83 13.57 -18.85
C PRO A 542 13.90 14.38 -19.76
N ILE A 543 12.60 14.21 -19.56
CA ILE A 543 11.57 15.03 -20.19
C ILE A 543 11.48 16.32 -19.37
N TYR A 544 11.68 17.48 -19.98
CA TYR A 544 11.77 18.75 -19.25
C TYR A 544 10.99 19.89 -19.89
N LYS A 545 10.67 20.89 -19.05
CA LYS A 545 10.06 22.16 -19.46
C LYS A 545 10.78 23.31 -18.75
N ILE A 546 11.06 24.37 -19.50
CA ILE A 546 11.60 25.62 -18.98
C ILE A 546 10.43 26.59 -18.77
N ILE A 547 10.34 27.14 -17.57
CA ILE A 547 9.32 28.12 -17.18
C ILE A 547 9.98 29.50 -17.19
N ASN A 548 9.44 30.39 -18.00
CA ASN A 548 9.91 31.76 -18.18
C ASN A 548 9.03 32.75 -17.45
N SER A 549 9.54 33.97 -17.28
CA SER A 549 8.80 35.10 -16.72
C SER A 549 7.55 35.47 -17.52
N SER A 550 7.48 35.13 -18.81
CA SER A 550 6.30 35.33 -19.68
C SER A 550 5.17 34.36 -19.39
N ASP A 551 5.48 33.21 -18.78
CA ASP A 551 4.56 32.09 -18.61
C ASP A 551 3.82 32.19 -17.28
N ILE A 552 4.11 33.22 -16.50
CA ILE A 552 3.69 33.36 -15.11
C ILE A 552 2.78 34.56 -14.90
N VAL A 553 1.76 34.38 -14.07
CA VAL A 553 1.01 35.46 -13.45
C VAL A 553 1.47 35.58 -11.99
N GLN A 554 2.18 36.67 -11.66
CA GLN A 554 2.74 36.85 -10.31
C GLN A 554 1.65 36.74 -9.23
N GLY A 555 1.96 36.08 -8.12
CA GLY A 555 1.02 35.88 -7.00
C GLY A 555 -0.01 34.78 -7.18
N LYS A 556 -0.09 34.12 -8.33
CA LYS A 556 -1.10 33.08 -8.59
C LYS A 556 -0.47 31.69 -8.68
N TRP A 557 -1.18 30.70 -8.13
CA TRP A 557 -0.91 29.30 -8.37
C TRP A 557 -1.25 28.95 -9.82
N MET A 558 -0.32 28.28 -10.49
CA MET A 558 -0.45 27.81 -11.86
C MET A 558 -0.02 26.35 -11.91
N LYS A 559 -0.52 25.65 -12.92
CA LYS A 559 -0.08 24.30 -13.24
C LYS A 559 0.80 24.30 -14.48
N PHE A 560 1.86 23.51 -14.45
CA PHE A 560 2.75 23.29 -15.58
C PHE A 560 2.76 21.81 -15.92
N ASP A 561 2.33 21.51 -17.14
CA ASP A 561 2.06 20.14 -17.56
C ASP A 561 3.23 19.54 -18.33
N LEU A 562 3.52 18.26 -18.07
CA LEU A 562 4.48 17.43 -18.79
C LEU A 562 3.90 16.03 -19.05
N LEU A 563 3.90 15.61 -20.30
CA LEU A 563 3.48 14.27 -20.72
C LEU A 563 4.68 13.31 -20.70
N PHE A 564 4.49 12.10 -20.17
CA PHE A 564 5.53 11.06 -20.16
C PHE A 564 4.94 9.66 -20.21
N THR A 565 5.77 8.66 -20.54
CA THR A 565 5.35 7.26 -20.66
C THR A 565 6.25 6.34 -19.85
N ILE A 566 5.65 5.44 -19.07
CA ILE A 566 6.34 4.35 -18.39
C ILE A 566 6.27 3.09 -19.27
N PRO A 567 7.41 2.62 -19.83
CA PRO A 567 7.43 1.45 -20.69
C PRO A 567 7.38 0.15 -19.86
N TYR A 568 6.95 -0.96 -20.50
CA TYR A 568 6.82 -2.28 -19.87
C TYR A 568 8.12 -2.80 -19.22
N ASN A 569 9.27 -2.54 -19.85
CA ASN A 569 10.57 -2.99 -19.35
C ASN A 569 11.16 -2.12 -18.22
N GLU A 570 10.57 -0.95 -17.96
CA GLU A 570 10.97 -0.04 -16.88
C GLU A 570 9.90 0.04 -15.77
N LEU A 571 9.08 -1.00 -15.59
CA LEU A 571 8.16 -1.13 -14.44
C LEU A 571 8.87 -1.03 -13.07
N LEU A 572 10.20 -1.14 -13.04
CA LEU A 572 11.06 -0.98 -11.86
C LEU A 572 11.72 0.40 -11.75
N SER A 573 11.43 1.32 -12.67
CA SER A 573 11.95 2.68 -12.59
C SER A 573 11.34 3.41 -11.41
N SER A 574 12.19 4.10 -10.66
CA SER A 574 11.77 5.07 -9.66
C SER A 574 11.62 6.41 -10.36
N VAL A 575 10.39 6.79 -10.66
CA VAL A 575 10.09 8.06 -11.32
C VAL A 575 10.40 9.20 -10.35
N GLU A 576 11.24 10.11 -10.84
CA GLU A 576 11.72 11.26 -10.09
C GLU A 576 11.24 12.55 -10.78
N PHE A 577 10.55 13.41 -10.04
CA PHE A 577 10.15 14.74 -10.51
C PHE A 577 11.03 15.78 -9.83
N ARG A 578 11.61 16.68 -10.63
CA ARG A 578 12.61 17.64 -10.13
C ARG A 578 12.32 19.05 -10.56
N GLY A 579 12.82 19.99 -9.77
CA GLY A 579 12.86 21.41 -10.08
C GLY A 579 14.29 21.92 -9.97
N PHE A 580 14.76 22.60 -11.00
CA PHE A 580 16.08 23.21 -11.07
C PHE A 580 15.96 24.71 -11.27
N SER A 581 16.61 25.49 -10.41
CA SER A 581 16.68 26.94 -10.58
C SER A 581 17.52 27.30 -11.80
N ILE A 582 16.99 28.14 -12.68
CA ILE A 582 17.78 28.80 -13.72
C ILE A 582 18.19 30.18 -13.21
N SER A 583 17.24 30.91 -12.63
CA SER A 583 17.42 32.23 -12.03
C SER A 583 17.02 32.25 -10.56
N ASN A 584 17.74 33.03 -9.75
CA ASN A 584 17.41 33.27 -8.34
C ASN A 584 16.64 34.57 -8.08
N GLN A 585 16.05 35.15 -9.12
CA GLN A 585 15.45 36.48 -9.09
C GLN A 585 13.94 36.48 -8.83
N SER A 586 13.40 35.37 -8.31
CA SER A 586 11.99 35.19 -7.93
C SER A 586 11.88 34.40 -6.64
N ASN A 587 10.78 34.59 -5.90
CA ASN A 587 10.32 33.59 -4.95
C ASN A 587 9.61 32.49 -5.72
N ILE A 588 9.89 31.22 -5.38
CA ILE A 588 9.26 30.06 -6.02
C ILE A 588 8.54 29.27 -4.93
N TYR A 589 7.24 29.03 -5.11
CA TYR A 589 6.47 28.13 -4.25
C TYR A 589 6.18 26.85 -5.02
N PHE A 590 6.42 25.71 -4.38
CA PHE A 590 6.13 24.39 -4.90
C PHE A 590 5.14 23.69 -3.96
N ALA A 591 3.95 23.39 -4.49
CA ALA A 591 2.89 22.70 -3.75
C ALA A 591 2.95 21.19 -3.89
N GLY A 592 3.42 20.69 -5.03
CA GLY A 592 3.45 19.27 -5.35
C GLY A 592 3.23 18.99 -6.83
N VAL A 593 3.11 17.72 -7.15
CA VAL A 593 2.85 17.22 -8.50
C VAL A 593 1.57 16.38 -8.49
N LYS A 594 0.61 16.69 -9.36
CA LYS A 594 -0.53 15.81 -9.60
C LYS A 594 -0.25 14.91 -10.80
N LEU A 595 -0.35 13.60 -10.58
CA LEU A 595 -0.24 12.59 -11.60
C LEU A 595 -1.61 12.13 -12.04
N ILE A 596 -1.79 12.06 -13.35
CA ILE A 596 -2.99 11.57 -14.00
C ILE A 596 -2.56 10.57 -15.05
N GLN A 597 -2.92 9.31 -14.87
CA GLN A 597 -2.75 8.31 -15.92
C GLN A 597 -3.76 8.58 -17.03
N ILE A 598 -3.27 8.74 -18.25
CA ILE A 598 -4.10 9.01 -19.43
C ILE A 598 -4.49 7.70 -20.10
N SER A 599 -3.55 6.77 -20.19
CA SER A 599 -3.72 5.52 -20.91
C SER A 599 -2.92 4.40 -20.23
N PRO A 600 -3.44 3.15 -20.19
CA PRO A 600 -2.68 1.99 -19.74
C PRO A 600 -1.65 1.53 -20.79
N TYR A 601 -1.61 2.18 -21.96
CA TYR A 601 -0.75 1.84 -23.08
C TYR A 601 0.48 2.75 -23.18
N VAL A 602 1.53 2.18 -23.75
CA VAL A 602 2.82 2.84 -23.97
C VAL A 602 2.74 3.64 -25.27
N ASN A 603 2.70 4.97 -25.13
CA ASN A 603 2.79 5.88 -26.27
C ASN A 603 4.22 6.41 -26.44
N TYR A 604 4.63 6.66 -27.67
CA TYR A 604 5.92 7.26 -27.96
C TYR A 604 5.73 8.75 -28.17
N ILE A 605 6.30 9.55 -27.26
CA ILE A 605 6.11 10.99 -27.19
C ILE A 605 7.41 11.66 -27.61
N TYR A 606 7.37 12.47 -28.66
CA TYR A 606 8.53 13.17 -29.17
C TYR A 606 8.23 14.67 -29.31
N PRO A 607 8.72 15.52 -28.39
CA PRO A 607 8.70 16.97 -28.58
C PRO A 607 9.49 17.39 -29.82
N ALA A 608 9.22 18.59 -30.35
CA ALA A 608 9.94 19.11 -31.51
C ALA A 608 11.46 19.23 -31.29
N CYS A 609 11.94 19.26 -30.03
CA CYS A 609 13.35 19.10 -29.66
C CYS A 609 14.05 17.94 -30.39
N ASP A 610 13.36 16.80 -30.48
CA ASP A 610 13.91 15.52 -30.93
C ASP A 610 13.99 15.42 -32.45
N PHE A 611 13.33 16.33 -33.16
CA PHE A 611 13.29 16.39 -34.61
C PHE A 611 14.43 17.25 -35.13
N ALA A 612 15.07 16.86 -36.23
CA ALA A 612 15.94 17.74 -36.98
C ALA A 612 15.13 18.66 -37.91
N THR A 613 15.72 19.77 -38.33
CA THR A 613 15.08 20.69 -39.27
C THR A 613 16.07 21.24 -40.29
N ILE A 614 15.60 21.43 -41.53
CA ILE A 614 16.30 22.15 -42.60
C ILE A 614 15.50 23.42 -42.86
N ASN A 615 16.18 24.58 -42.95
CA ASN A 615 15.57 25.90 -43.16
C ASN A 615 14.44 26.28 -42.17
N GLY A 616 14.37 25.59 -41.02
CA GLY A 616 13.52 25.94 -39.87
C GLY A 616 14.36 26.39 -38.67
N ILE A 617 13.70 27.01 -37.69
CA ILE A 617 14.33 27.56 -36.49
C ILE A 617 13.82 26.81 -35.27
N LYS A 618 14.73 26.15 -34.53
CA LYS A 618 14.42 25.58 -33.20
C LYS A 618 14.38 26.70 -32.16
N GLN A 619 13.25 26.86 -31.50
CA GLN A 619 13.08 27.79 -30.38
C GLN A 619 12.98 27.03 -29.07
N THR A 620 13.93 27.22 -28.15
CA THR A 620 13.96 26.57 -26.83
C THR A 620 12.95 27.14 -25.81
N GLN A 621 11.88 27.78 -26.31
CA GLN A 621 10.86 28.49 -25.52
C GLN A 621 9.47 27.85 -25.64
N GLY A 622 9.41 26.62 -26.17
CA GLY A 622 8.15 25.90 -26.40
C GLY A 622 7.43 25.55 -25.10
N ASN A 623 6.20 26.06 -24.95
CA ASN A 623 5.38 25.91 -23.75
C ASN A 623 4.33 24.80 -23.84
N PHE A 624 4.39 23.96 -24.86
CA PHE A 624 3.38 22.94 -25.11
C PHE A 624 3.53 21.72 -24.16
N ILE A 625 2.49 20.87 -24.06
CA ILE A 625 2.43 19.72 -23.13
C ILE A 625 3.55 18.68 -23.35
N LEU A 626 4.17 18.70 -24.54
CA LEU A 626 5.28 17.83 -24.94
C LEU A 626 6.65 18.32 -24.43
N GLY A 627 6.76 19.61 -24.06
CA GLY A 627 7.94 20.22 -23.46
C GLY A 627 8.96 20.88 -24.41
N GLY A 628 9.67 21.87 -23.88
CA GLY A 628 11.08 22.21 -24.18
C GLY A 628 11.43 22.99 -25.47
N CYS A 629 10.76 22.78 -26.60
CA CYS A 629 11.13 23.45 -27.85
C CYS A 629 10.02 23.34 -28.90
N ASP A 630 9.93 24.34 -29.76
CA ASP A 630 9.11 24.34 -30.96
C ASP A 630 10.00 24.54 -32.19
N ILE A 631 9.63 23.95 -33.34
CA ILE A 631 10.26 24.26 -34.62
C ILE A 631 9.37 25.25 -35.37
N VAL A 632 9.91 26.43 -35.65
CA VAL A 632 9.25 27.46 -36.45
C VAL A 632 9.71 27.37 -37.90
N LEU A 633 8.75 27.28 -38.81
CA LEU A 633 8.98 27.13 -40.24
C LEU A 633 8.36 28.32 -40.95
N ASN A 634 9.16 28.97 -41.81
CA ASN A 634 8.81 30.22 -42.48
C ASN A 634 9.08 30.19 -43.99
N SER A 635 9.38 29.01 -44.55
CA SER A 635 9.68 28.84 -45.97
C SER A 635 9.15 27.51 -46.51
N SER A 636 8.85 27.46 -47.81
CA SER A 636 8.37 26.25 -48.48
C SER A 636 9.41 25.16 -48.62
N THR A 637 10.69 25.50 -48.46
CA THR A 637 11.82 24.57 -48.42
C THR A 637 12.15 24.12 -46.99
N ALA A 638 11.40 24.58 -45.98
CA ALA A 638 11.57 24.11 -44.63
C ALA A 638 11.11 22.66 -44.48
N ILE A 639 11.79 21.90 -43.62
CA ILE A 639 11.47 20.49 -43.34
C ILE A 639 11.68 20.24 -41.86
N TRP A 640 10.81 19.47 -41.22
CA TRP A 640 11.16 18.71 -40.01
C TRP A 640 11.24 17.23 -40.33
N TYR A 641 12.15 16.53 -39.66
CA TYR A 641 12.33 15.09 -39.84
C TYR A 641 12.92 14.44 -38.59
N GLY A 642 12.77 13.12 -38.47
CA GLY A 642 13.15 12.36 -37.28
C GLY A 642 12.00 12.25 -36.28
N PRO A 643 12.29 12.03 -34.98
CA PRO A 643 13.49 11.31 -34.56
C PRO A 643 13.57 9.94 -35.23
N TYR A 644 14.78 9.37 -35.31
CA TYR A 644 14.98 8.01 -35.84
C TYR A 644 14.79 6.99 -34.72
N ILE A 645 13.65 6.31 -34.73
CA ILE A 645 13.24 5.46 -33.60
C ILE A 645 13.08 4.01 -34.02
N THR A 646 13.09 3.12 -33.04
CA THR A 646 12.74 1.71 -33.22
C THR A 646 11.35 1.48 -32.65
N LEU A 647 10.44 1.00 -33.50
CA LEU A 647 9.08 0.64 -33.11
C LEU A 647 8.87 -0.87 -33.22
N PRO A 648 8.10 -1.49 -32.29
CA PRO A 648 7.73 -2.89 -32.39
C PRO A 648 6.76 -3.13 -33.55
N GLU A 649 6.56 -4.39 -33.90
CA GLU A 649 5.47 -4.81 -34.79
C GLU A 649 4.11 -4.31 -34.26
N GLY A 650 3.27 -3.80 -35.16
CA GLY A 650 1.94 -3.32 -34.79
C GLY A 650 1.37 -2.27 -35.75
N ASN A 651 0.14 -1.86 -35.44
CA ASN A 651 -0.54 -0.76 -36.11
C ASN A 651 -0.53 0.46 -35.18
N PHE A 652 -0.20 1.61 -35.76
CA PHE A 652 0.00 2.85 -35.02
C PHE A 652 -0.62 4.03 -35.76
N THR A 653 -1.00 5.03 -34.99
CA THR A 653 -1.40 6.35 -35.47
C THR A 653 -0.40 7.38 -34.94
N ALA A 654 0.28 8.09 -35.85
CA ALA A 654 1.08 9.25 -35.51
C ALA A 654 0.20 10.50 -35.48
N TYR A 655 0.13 11.16 -34.34
CA TYR A 655 -0.55 12.43 -34.16
C TYR A 655 0.48 13.57 -34.23
N TYR A 656 0.49 14.29 -35.35
CA TYR A 656 1.33 15.48 -35.53
C TYR A 656 0.63 16.69 -34.91
N ILE A 657 1.38 17.45 -34.10
CA ILE A 657 0.85 18.56 -33.33
C ILE A 657 1.57 19.85 -33.74
N PHE A 658 0.82 20.80 -34.31
CA PHE A 658 1.36 22.09 -34.74
C PHE A 658 0.29 23.18 -34.72
N SER A 659 0.70 24.44 -34.82
CA SER A 659 -0.21 25.56 -35.04
C SER A 659 0.28 26.45 -36.18
N MET A 660 -0.61 27.28 -36.71
CA MET A 660 -0.29 28.17 -37.81
C MET A 660 -1.06 29.49 -37.66
N ASP A 661 -0.42 30.63 -37.99
CA ASP A 661 -1.10 31.93 -38.02
C ASP A 661 -2.05 32.01 -39.23
N LEU A 662 -3.35 31.86 -38.94
CA LEU A 662 -4.43 31.88 -39.92
C LEU A 662 -4.83 33.27 -40.40
N ASN A 663 -4.25 34.36 -39.87
CA ASN A 663 -4.60 35.72 -40.29
C ASN A 663 -3.85 36.18 -41.55
N LYS A 664 -2.83 35.43 -41.98
CA LYS A 664 -2.03 35.68 -43.20
C LYS A 664 -2.45 34.74 -44.35
N ARG A 665 -3.74 34.70 -44.69
CA ARG A 665 -4.27 33.82 -45.76
C ARG A 665 -4.09 34.44 -47.15
N ASN A 666 -3.28 33.81 -48.00
CA ASN A 666 -3.52 33.71 -49.44
C ASN A 666 -3.28 32.26 -49.88
N PHE A 667 -4.15 31.34 -49.49
CA PHE A 667 -4.11 29.98 -50.02
C PHE A 667 -4.89 29.92 -51.33
N THR A 668 -4.29 29.34 -52.37
CA THR A 668 -5.04 28.82 -53.50
C THR A 668 -5.90 27.63 -53.03
N PRO A 669 -7.23 27.64 -53.21
CA PRO A 669 -8.08 26.52 -52.80
C PRO A 669 -7.60 25.20 -53.41
N ASN A 670 -7.65 24.11 -52.64
CA ASN A 670 -7.19 22.76 -53.04
C ASN A 670 -5.68 22.61 -53.30
N THR A 671 -4.82 23.56 -52.92
CA THR A 671 -3.37 23.30 -52.93
C THR A 671 -2.93 22.63 -51.64
N THR A 672 -2.03 21.64 -51.75
CA THR A 672 -1.36 21.02 -50.60
C THR A 672 -0.62 22.09 -49.81
N ILE A 673 -0.99 22.26 -48.55
CA ILE A 673 -0.36 23.19 -47.60
C ILE A 673 0.82 22.51 -46.91
N LEU A 674 0.66 21.23 -46.57
CA LEU A 674 1.61 20.45 -45.80
C LEU A 674 1.55 18.99 -46.24
N THR A 675 2.70 18.40 -46.52
CA THR A 675 2.85 16.96 -46.69
C THR A 675 3.45 16.36 -45.42
N LEU A 676 2.73 15.41 -44.82
CA LEU A 676 3.22 14.58 -43.73
C LEU A 676 3.55 13.20 -44.29
N ASP A 677 4.67 12.62 -43.89
CA ASP A 677 4.94 11.22 -44.18
C ASP A 677 5.67 10.52 -43.04
N ILE A 678 5.62 9.20 -43.13
CA ILE A 678 6.28 8.28 -42.22
C ILE A 678 7.10 7.33 -43.09
N SER A 679 8.37 7.19 -42.78
CA SER A 679 9.29 6.32 -43.51
C SER A 679 10.20 5.55 -42.57
N TYR A 680 10.90 4.54 -43.10
CA TYR A 680 11.95 3.84 -42.36
C TYR A 680 13.19 3.58 -43.23
N ASP A 681 14.26 3.11 -42.59
CA ASP A 681 15.58 2.92 -43.21
C ASP A 681 16.10 4.24 -43.82
N ILE A 682 16.03 5.32 -43.02
CA ILE A 682 16.51 6.66 -43.37
C ILE A 682 15.81 7.20 -44.64
N GLY A 683 14.48 7.13 -44.66
CA GLY A 683 13.67 7.66 -45.75
C GLY A 683 13.60 6.78 -47.01
N LYS A 684 14.21 5.59 -47.01
CA LYS A 684 14.25 4.70 -48.18
C LYS A 684 12.90 4.06 -48.50
N TYR A 685 12.10 3.75 -47.48
CA TYR A 685 10.79 3.13 -47.64
C TYR A 685 9.72 3.99 -46.98
N ILE A 686 8.72 4.39 -47.76
CA ILE A 686 7.58 5.18 -47.28
C ILE A 686 6.50 4.23 -46.75
N LEU A 687 6.09 4.41 -45.50
CA LEU A 687 5.01 3.65 -44.87
C LEU A 687 3.65 4.28 -45.17
N ASN A 688 3.55 5.61 -45.05
CA ASN A 688 2.36 6.36 -45.43
C ASN A 688 2.71 7.84 -45.72
N THR A 689 1.88 8.49 -46.54
CA THR A 689 1.99 9.91 -46.87
C THR A 689 0.60 10.53 -46.89
N LEU A 690 0.45 11.70 -46.26
CA LEU A 690 -0.75 12.50 -46.25
C LEU A 690 -0.44 13.90 -46.79
N ASN A 691 -1.11 14.28 -47.87
CA ASN A 691 -1.09 15.64 -48.41
C ASN A 691 -2.30 16.39 -47.88
N ILE A 692 -2.08 17.40 -47.04
CA ILE A 692 -3.13 18.15 -46.36
C ILE A 692 -3.43 19.43 -47.16
N ASN A 693 -4.67 19.58 -47.60
CA ASN A 693 -5.17 20.84 -48.19
C ASN A 693 -5.87 21.73 -47.15
N ASP A 694 -6.22 22.96 -47.55
CA ASP A 694 -6.90 23.95 -46.71
C ASP A 694 -8.22 23.45 -46.10
N SER A 695 -9.03 22.76 -46.91
CA SER A 695 -10.34 22.26 -46.49
C SER A 695 -10.26 21.09 -45.51
N GLU A 696 -9.21 20.27 -45.60
CA GLU A 696 -8.93 19.15 -44.71
C GLU A 696 -8.31 19.60 -43.40
N LEU A 697 -7.39 20.57 -43.46
CA LEU A 697 -6.68 21.09 -42.30
C LEU A 697 -7.65 21.62 -41.23
N ILE A 698 -8.75 22.27 -41.65
CA ILE A 698 -9.79 22.78 -40.74
C ILE A 698 -10.40 21.67 -39.88
N ARG A 699 -10.50 20.43 -40.40
CA ARG A 699 -11.10 19.30 -39.67
C ARG A 699 -10.27 18.84 -38.49
N TYR A 700 -8.97 19.13 -38.52
CA TYR A 700 -8.01 18.76 -37.47
C TYR A 700 -7.75 19.89 -36.48
N ASN A 701 -8.40 21.04 -36.64
CA ASN A 701 -8.23 22.19 -35.77
C ASN A 701 -8.97 22.00 -34.44
N VAL A 702 -8.22 22.03 -33.35
CA VAL A 702 -8.73 22.06 -31.99
C VAL A 702 -8.21 23.35 -31.34
N ASN A 703 -9.04 24.40 -31.34
CA ASN A 703 -8.76 25.70 -30.73
C ASN A 703 -7.44 26.36 -31.17
N GLY A 704 -7.12 26.31 -32.46
CA GLY A 704 -5.93 26.94 -33.04
C GLY A 704 -4.69 26.03 -33.06
N VAL A 705 -4.81 24.81 -32.51
CA VAL A 705 -3.80 23.75 -32.62
C VAL A 705 -4.34 22.64 -33.50
N TYR A 706 -3.55 22.21 -34.47
CA TYR A 706 -3.86 21.10 -35.35
C TYR A 706 -3.35 19.79 -34.78
N LEU A 707 -4.25 18.81 -34.68
CA LEU A 707 -3.96 17.44 -34.26
C LEU A 707 -4.23 16.51 -35.44
N VAL A 708 -3.21 16.27 -36.27
CA VAL A 708 -3.36 15.53 -37.54
C VAL A 708 -2.93 14.07 -37.37
N PRO A 709 -3.85 13.10 -37.52
CA PRO A 709 -3.53 11.68 -37.46
C PRO A 709 -3.00 11.14 -38.80
N LEU A 710 -1.99 10.27 -38.73
CA LEU A 710 -1.50 9.47 -39.87
C LEU A 710 -1.23 8.03 -39.43
N THR A 711 -2.04 7.10 -39.94
CA THR A 711 -1.99 5.67 -39.58
C THR A 711 -0.91 4.93 -40.37
N PHE A 712 -0.22 3.97 -39.76
CA PHE A 712 0.76 3.12 -40.42
C PHE A 712 0.90 1.77 -39.72
N SER A 713 1.44 0.78 -40.43
CA SER A 713 1.62 -0.59 -39.93
C SER A 713 3.05 -1.05 -40.12
N LEU A 714 3.56 -1.80 -39.15
CA LEU A 714 4.86 -2.45 -39.19
C LEU A 714 4.67 -3.96 -39.02
N ASN A 715 5.16 -4.75 -39.97
CA ASN A 715 5.04 -6.21 -39.97
C ASN A 715 6.12 -6.90 -39.11
N GLN A 716 7.05 -6.14 -38.56
CA GLN A 716 8.12 -6.58 -37.67
C GLN A 716 8.67 -5.37 -36.92
N THR A 717 9.40 -5.59 -35.83
CA THR A 717 10.17 -4.53 -35.17
C THR A 717 11.09 -3.86 -36.19
N THR A 718 10.92 -2.56 -36.39
CA THR A 718 11.57 -1.79 -37.44
C THR A 718 12.34 -0.63 -36.83
N SER A 719 13.63 -0.53 -37.16
CA SER A 719 14.53 0.55 -36.73
C SER A 719 14.56 1.70 -37.73
N TYR A 720 14.97 2.88 -37.27
CA TYR A 720 15.08 4.10 -38.09
C TYR A 720 13.75 4.54 -38.72
N VAL A 721 12.64 4.32 -38.02
CA VAL A 721 11.36 4.95 -38.36
C VAL A 721 11.51 6.46 -38.15
N GLU A 722 11.03 7.24 -39.11
CA GLU A 722 11.21 8.68 -39.23
C GLU A 722 9.88 9.34 -39.57
N PHE A 723 9.57 10.46 -38.92
CA PHE A 723 8.34 11.23 -39.13
C PHE A 723 8.70 12.59 -39.72
N ARG A 724 8.13 12.94 -40.87
CA ARG A 724 8.52 14.18 -41.58
C ARG A 724 7.34 15.05 -41.91
N GLY A 725 7.63 16.34 -42.01
CA GLY A 725 6.73 17.34 -42.57
C GLY A 725 7.51 18.25 -43.50
N PHE A 726 7.01 18.43 -44.71
CA PHE A 726 7.65 19.20 -45.78
C PHE A 726 6.61 19.76 -46.75
N ASN A 727 7.09 20.44 -47.79
CA ASN A 727 6.27 21.04 -48.84
C ASN A 727 5.28 22.09 -48.28
N PHE A 728 5.80 23.01 -47.46
CA PHE A 728 5.01 24.05 -46.80
C PHE A 728 4.59 25.12 -47.80
N ASN A 729 3.38 25.06 -48.33
CA ASN A 729 2.88 26.07 -49.24
C ASN A 729 1.99 27.08 -48.50
N ALA A 730 2.61 27.85 -47.60
CA ALA A 730 1.94 28.67 -46.62
C ALA A 730 2.67 30.02 -46.44
N GLU A 731 1.96 31.15 -46.58
CA GLU A 731 2.54 32.49 -46.36
C GLU A 731 2.75 32.84 -44.87
N GLY A 732 2.38 31.94 -43.95
CA GLY A 732 2.46 32.13 -42.49
C GLY A 732 3.45 31.19 -41.81
N GLU A 733 3.84 31.54 -40.58
CA GLU A 733 4.71 30.70 -39.75
C GLU A 733 3.95 29.48 -39.23
N VAL A 734 4.57 28.30 -39.36
CA VAL A 734 4.11 27.05 -38.76
C VAL A 734 4.96 26.76 -37.54
N TYR A 735 4.28 26.52 -36.41
CA TYR A 735 4.89 26.17 -35.13
C TYR A 735 4.64 24.69 -34.89
N PHE A 736 5.64 23.85 -35.15
CA PHE A 736 5.59 22.42 -34.89
C PHE A 736 5.99 22.11 -33.45
N TYR A 737 5.10 21.45 -32.71
CA TYR A 737 5.25 21.14 -31.29
C TYR A 737 5.79 19.72 -31.03
N GLY A 738 5.57 18.79 -31.97
CA GLY A 738 6.04 17.41 -31.87
C GLY A 738 5.05 16.40 -32.44
N ALA A 739 5.31 15.11 -32.18
CA ALA A 739 4.43 14.02 -32.55
C ALA A 739 4.25 13.02 -31.40
N ILE A 740 3.05 12.44 -31.32
CA ILE A 740 2.74 11.32 -30.42
C ILE A 740 2.36 10.12 -31.27
N ILE A 741 3.08 9.01 -31.12
CA ILE A 741 2.77 7.74 -31.78
C ILE A 741 1.99 6.89 -30.80
N VAL A 742 0.76 6.58 -31.17
CA VAL A 742 -0.23 5.90 -30.35
C VAL A 742 -0.57 4.56 -31.01
N PRO A 743 -0.55 3.43 -30.28
CA PRO A 743 -1.05 2.16 -30.81
C PRO A 743 -2.54 2.30 -31.19
N ASP A 744 -2.97 1.72 -32.31
CA ASP A 744 -4.34 1.93 -32.83
C ASP A 744 -5.47 1.48 -31.89
N TYR A 745 -5.17 0.61 -30.92
CA TYR A 745 -6.11 0.18 -29.89
C TYR A 745 -6.21 1.14 -28.69
N ASP A 746 -5.37 2.18 -28.61
CA ASP A 746 -5.45 3.21 -27.57
C ASP A 746 -6.40 4.35 -27.97
N ASN A 747 -7.66 4.21 -27.52
CA ASN A 747 -8.69 5.23 -27.69
C ASN A 747 -8.67 6.32 -26.60
N TYR A 748 -7.87 6.15 -25.54
CA TYR A 748 -7.83 7.05 -24.39
C TYR A 748 -7.00 8.29 -24.69
N THR A 749 -5.83 8.10 -25.29
CA THR A 749 -4.88 9.18 -25.56
C THR A 749 -5.42 10.24 -26.54
N PRO A 750 -6.02 9.88 -27.69
CA PRO A 750 -6.59 10.88 -28.61
C PRO A 750 -7.72 11.68 -27.94
N SER A 751 -8.59 10.99 -27.19
CA SER A 751 -9.69 11.62 -26.45
C SER A 751 -9.17 12.62 -25.40
N PHE A 752 -8.11 12.25 -24.68
CA PHE A 752 -7.44 13.14 -23.74
C PHE A 752 -6.85 14.37 -24.43
N LEU A 753 -6.11 14.20 -25.54
CA LEU A 753 -5.46 15.31 -26.25
C LEU A 753 -6.48 16.34 -26.72
N ILE A 754 -7.60 15.90 -27.30
CA ILE A 754 -8.68 16.80 -27.74
C ILE A 754 -9.25 17.59 -26.55
N ASN A 755 -9.55 16.91 -25.44
CA ASN A 755 -10.07 17.57 -24.24
C ASN A 755 -9.05 18.53 -23.61
N TYR A 756 -7.78 18.16 -23.59
CA TYR A 756 -6.69 19.00 -23.09
C TYR A 756 -6.58 20.28 -23.91
N LEU A 757 -6.52 20.18 -25.24
CA LEU A 757 -6.47 21.32 -26.16
C LEU A 757 -7.69 22.24 -26.01
N ASN A 758 -8.87 21.65 -25.78
CA ASN A 758 -10.07 22.43 -25.50
C ASN A 758 -9.99 23.22 -24.19
N SER A 759 -9.21 22.76 -23.21
CA SER A 759 -9.06 23.39 -21.89
C SER A 759 -8.02 24.51 -21.82
N LEU A 760 -7.28 24.78 -22.90
CA LEU A 760 -6.26 25.84 -22.94
C LEU A 760 -6.84 27.26 -23.11
N GLN A 761 -8.17 27.41 -23.20
CA GLN A 761 -8.89 28.69 -23.11
C GLN A 761 -9.09 29.11 -21.65
#